data_AF-A0A139WY76-F1
#
_entry.id   AF-A0A139WY76-F1
#
_cell.length_a   1.000
_cell.length_b   1.000
_cell.length_c   1.000
_cell.angle_alpha   90.00
_cell.angle_beta   90.00
_cell.angle_gamma   90.00
#
_symmetry.space_group_name_H-M   'P 1'
#
loop_
_entity.id
_entity.type
_entity.pdbx_description
1 polymer ?
#
loop_
_entity_poly.entity_id
_entity_poly.type
_entity_poly.pdbx_seq_one_letter_code
_entity_poly.pdbx_strand_id
1 'polypeptide(L)'
;MTKLIVLKLDGNFLQGFRATLEIGLEGERPEVEIMGNLPPATELVEQYTSWQSTYRSLGKVTRVIKPKRAKIDGSLKKRREECRLKALELRNQLNTWLKVESFFPIRDNLLETASTSEQVRVMIRAENDQIWQLPWHQWDLLERYNQVEIGFSNLNSKPPPKQENFDHFDREHQLRILAILGNSEGIQVEEDRQQLLNFPGAEITFLVEPQRQELNDQLWERRWDILFFAGHSWTEGATGQICLNQTDRFSLDELRYALKKAVSSGLLLAIFNSCDGLGLARELKKIHIPQMIVMREPVPDRVAQTFLKYFLQAFACGKSFYISVREARQRLQGLEDEFPCASWLPIICQNSTTVSLTQLKLPVPVKNCPKSFFWSRWQTVFLTSLFVTSLVFGMRSLGVLQTLELESYDQILRQRPPELPDARLLIVGADEADIQQYKYPLPDTVLAQAIAKLEQHGAIAIGLDIFRDQPVPPGHELLVAQLRQKPRLFTVCSFGTRKEQAVAPPPDSPDEKIGFNDLEKDADNTVRRHLLSRTPNEISSCNTGYSLSLELANQYLEAQAEPISATITPEKNWQFDQVILKNLESRSGGYQNLDARGNQILINYRATDRIAQHTVTIKDILTGKLKPEWVKNRVVLIGVTAASVQDEHNTPYGKMRGLEVHAHMVSQILSAVENRRPLIWWLPLWDDALWVWFWSLTGGVVVWQVRVRSPRPVVRRLRLVLVLSISTTFVYGVCWVFLLQGGWLPLFPAILALMSTGGIIAYIPFQSSSLE
;
A
#
# COMPACT_ATOMS: atom_id res chain seq x y z
N MET A 1 17.68 15.81 -3.09
CA MET A 1 18.50 16.96 -3.52
C MET A 1 17.61 17.88 -4.33
N THR A 2 17.73 19.20 -4.16
CA THR A 2 16.84 20.18 -4.79
C THR A 2 17.36 20.54 -6.18
N LYS A 3 16.48 20.58 -7.19
CA LYS A 3 16.85 20.95 -8.55
C LYS A 3 16.85 22.47 -8.68
N LEU A 4 17.92 23.05 -9.21
CA LEU A 4 18.08 24.48 -9.44
C LEU A 4 18.01 24.76 -10.93
N ILE A 5 17.12 25.69 -11.28
CA ILE A 5 16.91 26.20 -12.63
C ILE A 5 17.24 27.68 -12.59
N VAL A 6 18.16 28.13 -13.43
CA VAL A 6 18.59 29.52 -13.51
C VAL A 6 18.26 30.07 -14.88
N LEU A 7 17.42 31.10 -14.94
CA LEU A 7 17.09 31.83 -16.16
C LEU A 7 17.75 33.20 -16.12
N LYS A 8 18.83 33.37 -16.89
CA LYS A 8 19.53 34.65 -17.08
C LYS A 8 18.88 35.43 -18.21
N LEU A 9 18.56 36.68 -17.96
CA LEU A 9 17.98 37.62 -18.92
C LEU A 9 18.85 38.88 -18.99
N ASP A 10 19.51 39.05 -20.13
CA ASP A 10 20.38 40.19 -20.42
C ASP A 10 19.77 41.06 -21.53
N GLY A 11 19.52 42.34 -21.23
CA GLY A 11 18.83 43.26 -22.14
C GLY A 11 17.80 44.16 -21.45
N ASN A 12 16.85 44.67 -22.23
CA ASN A 12 15.80 45.56 -21.76
C ASN A 12 14.52 45.45 -22.61
N PHE A 13 13.41 46.02 -22.13
CA PHE A 13 12.11 45.92 -22.82
C PHE A 13 12.04 46.64 -24.18
N LEU A 14 12.98 47.53 -24.51
CA LEU A 14 13.04 48.22 -25.80
C LEU A 14 13.76 47.39 -26.88
N GLN A 15 14.80 46.65 -26.49
CA GLN A 15 15.66 45.89 -27.40
C GLN A 15 15.41 44.37 -27.36
N GLY A 16 14.69 43.89 -26.35
CA GLY A 16 14.53 42.47 -26.05
C GLY A 16 15.60 41.98 -25.08
N PHE A 17 15.55 40.68 -24.76
CA PHE A 17 16.47 40.03 -23.84
C PHE A 17 17.08 38.79 -24.49
N ARG A 18 18.40 38.67 -24.40
CA ARG A 18 19.07 37.37 -24.56
C ARG A 18 18.81 36.55 -23.31
N ALA A 19 18.34 35.33 -23.49
CA ALA A 19 18.00 34.43 -22.41
C ALA A 19 18.96 33.23 -22.38
N THR A 20 19.44 32.87 -21.20
CA THR A 20 20.23 31.65 -20.98
C THR A 20 19.62 30.86 -19.84
N LEU A 21 19.29 29.60 -20.09
CA LEU A 21 18.77 28.66 -19.12
C LEU A 21 19.89 27.73 -18.68
N GLU A 22 20.11 27.62 -17.37
CA GLU A 22 20.98 26.61 -16.76
C GLU A 22 20.14 25.70 -15.86
N ILE A 23 20.37 24.40 -15.91
CA ILE A 23 19.67 23.41 -15.08
C ILE A 23 20.72 22.50 -14.43
N GLY A 24 20.58 22.24 -13.13
CA GLY A 24 21.41 21.28 -12.43
C GLY A 24 20.96 21.03 -10.99
N LEU A 25 21.75 20.27 -10.25
CA LEU A 25 21.56 20.11 -8.81
C LEU A 25 22.12 21.33 -8.07
N GLU A 26 21.46 21.71 -6.98
CA GLU A 26 21.91 22.82 -6.16
C GLU A 26 23.30 22.55 -5.55
N GLY A 27 24.23 23.49 -5.76
CA GLY A 27 25.63 23.39 -5.29
C GLY A 27 26.59 22.74 -6.29
N GLU A 28 26.09 22.24 -7.42
CA GLU A 28 26.88 21.60 -8.47
C GLU A 28 26.94 22.45 -9.75
N ARG A 29 27.76 22.02 -10.71
CA ARG A 29 27.81 22.66 -12.04
C ARG A 29 26.52 22.34 -12.81
N PRO A 30 26.01 23.25 -13.66
CA PRO A 30 24.83 22.96 -14.46
C PRO A 30 25.09 21.82 -15.43
N GLU A 31 24.12 20.93 -15.56
CA GLU A 31 24.11 19.78 -16.48
C GLU A 31 23.67 20.20 -17.89
N VAL A 32 22.80 21.20 -17.97
CA VAL A 32 22.23 21.71 -19.22
C VAL A 32 22.40 23.23 -19.26
N GLU A 33 22.84 23.74 -20.40
CA GLU A 33 22.89 25.16 -20.71
C GLU A 33 22.31 25.42 -22.10
N ILE A 34 21.27 26.27 -22.18
CA ILE A 34 20.53 26.53 -23.41
C ILE A 34 20.31 28.03 -23.59
N MET A 35 20.43 28.51 -24.83
CA MET A 35 20.17 29.89 -25.18
C MET A 35 18.82 30.05 -25.87
N GLY A 36 18.18 31.19 -25.63
CA GLY A 36 16.96 31.64 -26.30
C GLY A 36 16.92 33.17 -26.33
N ASN A 37 15.86 33.75 -26.90
CA ASN A 37 15.68 35.20 -26.94
C ASN A 37 14.22 35.58 -26.71
N LEU A 38 14.02 36.66 -25.98
CA LEU A 38 12.73 37.32 -25.81
C LEU A 38 12.72 38.63 -26.61
N PRO A 39 11.68 38.91 -27.40
CA PRO A 39 11.60 40.15 -28.18
C PRO A 39 11.36 41.36 -27.27
N PRO A 40 11.52 42.59 -27.79
CA PRO A 40 11.03 43.81 -27.15
C PRO A 40 9.57 43.66 -26.69
N ALA A 41 9.25 44.22 -25.53
CA ALA A 41 7.90 44.13 -24.94
C ALA A 41 7.60 45.36 -24.06
N THR A 42 7.65 46.54 -24.67
CA THR A 42 7.30 47.79 -23.99
C THR A 42 5.87 47.79 -23.47
N GLU A 43 4.93 47.13 -24.17
CA GLU A 43 3.55 47.03 -23.70
C GLU A 43 3.45 46.32 -22.35
N LEU A 44 4.35 45.39 -22.04
CA LEU A 44 4.35 44.69 -20.75
C LEU A 44 4.66 45.64 -19.58
N VAL A 45 5.57 46.59 -19.82
CA VAL A 45 5.91 47.65 -18.85
C VAL A 45 4.73 48.61 -18.66
N GLU A 46 4.06 48.98 -19.76
CA GLU A 46 2.86 49.82 -19.72
C GLU A 46 1.72 49.14 -18.96
N GLN A 47 1.49 47.85 -19.22
CA GLN A 47 0.47 47.04 -18.52
C GLN A 47 0.81 46.89 -17.03
N TYR A 48 2.09 46.69 -16.69
CA TYR A 48 2.52 46.71 -15.29
C TYR A 48 2.21 48.05 -14.63
N THR A 49 2.55 49.15 -15.29
CA THR A 49 2.30 50.51 -14.78
C THR A 49 0.81 50.79 -14.63
N SER A 50 -0.01 50.33 -15.59
CA SER A 50 -1.47 50.42 -15.52
C SER A 50 -2.01 49.63 -14.34
N TRP A 51 -1.58 48.37 -14.15
CA TRP A 51 -1.98 47.57 -13.00
C TRP A 51 -1.52 48.23 -11.68
N GLN A 52 -0.25 48.63 -11.59
CA GLN A 52 0.35 49.23 -10.40
C GLN A 52 -0.40 50.50 -9.98
N SER A 53 -0.76 51.38 -10.92
CA SER A 53 -1.53 52.59 -10.62
C SER A 53 -2.92 52.26 -10.06
N THR A 54 -3.63 51.29 -10.65
CA THR A 54 -4.93 50.85 -10.13
C THR A 54 -4.80 50.21 -8.76
N TYR A 55 -3.81 49.34 -8.54
CA TYR A 55 -3.51 48.70 -7.26
C TYR A 55 -3.22 49.73 -6.17
N ARG A 56 -2.30 50.68 -6.42
CA ARG A 56 -1.94 51.73 -5.46
C ARG A 56 -3.13 52.66 -5.16
N SER A 57 -4.05 52.86 -6.12
CA SER A 57 -5.28 53.64 -5.91
C SER A 57 -6.30 52.96 -4.97
N LEU A 58 -6.17 51.65 -4.72
CA LEU A 58 -6.97 50.93 -3.73
C LEU A 58 -6.58 51.30 -2.30
N GLY A 59 -5.38 51.83 -2.10
CA GLY A 59 -4.78 52.13 -0.81
C GLY A 59 -5.09 53.53 -0.28
N LYS A 60 -5.96 53.61 0.74
CA LYS A 60 -5.93 54.63 1.80
C LYS A 60 -5.37 54.11 3.13
N VAL A 61 -4.92 52.86 3.12
CA VAL A 61 -4.51 52.05 4.28
C VAL A 61 -3.24 51.27 3.91
N THR A 62 -2.27 51.96 3.33
CA THR A 62 -0.92 51.45 3.05
C THR A 62 0.04 52.02 4.08
N ARG A 63 1.19 51.36 4.32
CA ARG A 63 2.30 51.88 5.15
C ARG A 63 3.00 53.07 4.47
N VAL A 64 2.26 54.09 4.06
CA VAL A 64 2.73 55.30 3.37
C VAL A 64 2.17 56.53 4.08
N ILE A 65 3.03 57.51 4.35
CA ILE A 65 2.66 58.78 5.02
C ILE A 65 1.68 59.58 4.11
N LYS A 66 0.58 60.06 4.73
CA LYS A 66 -0.64 60.73 4.17
C LYS A 66 -0.38 62.08 3.45
N PRO A 67 -1.31 62.64 2.59
CA PRO A 67 -2.68 63.03 3.00
C PRO A 67 -3.88 63.10 1.99
N LYS A 68 -5.08 63.21 2.60
CA LYS A 68 -6.44 63.72 2.21
C LYS A 68 -7.56 62.80 1.63
N ARG A 69 -8.78 63.12 2.10
CA ARG A 69 -10.05 62.34 2.18
C ARG A 69 -10.79 62.17 0.84
N ALA A 70 -11.60 61.11 0.74
CA ALA A 70 -12.61 60.85 -0.30
C ALA A 70 -13.57 59.69 0.13
N LYS A 71 -14.88 59.88 -0.05
CA LYS A 71 -15.97 59.02 0.45
C LYS A 71 -16.03 57.62 -0.22
N ILE A 72 -16.61 56.66 0.50
CA ILE A 72 -16.91 55.24 0.17
C ILE A 72 -18.45 55.19 -0.06
N ASP A 73 -19.03 54.50 -1.06
CA ASP A 73 -19.18 53.02 -1.04
C ASP A 73 -19.32 52.34 -2.43
N GLY A 74 -19.88 52.99 -3.46
CA GLY A 74 -20.01 52.37 -4.79
C GLY A 74 -18.72 52.29 -5.64
N SER A 75 -17.72 53.10 -5.30
CA SER A 75 -16.48 53.26 -6.09
C SER A 75 -15.42 52.19 -5.79
N LEU A 76 -15.38 51.60 -4.59
CA LEU A 76 -14.31 50.68 -4.20
C LEU A 76 -14.43 49.30 -4.86
N LYS A 77 -15.64 48.73 -4.92
CA LYS A 77 -15.88 47.45 -5.60
C LYS A 77 -15.53 47.53 -7.08
N LYS A 78 -15.90 48.63 -7.75
CA LYS A 78 -15.55 48.91 -9.15
C LYS A 78 -14.04 49.02 -9.34
N ARG A 79 -13.34 49.76 -8.46
CA ARG A 79 -11.86 49.87 -8.51
C ARG A 79 -11.15 48.55 -8.25
N ARG A 80 -11.65 47.71 -7.33
CA ARG A 80 -11.11 46.36 -7.10
C ARG A 80 -11.26 45.49 -8.35
N GLU A 81 -12.41 45.55 -9.00
CA GLU A 81 -12.65 44.80 -10.23
C GLU A 81 -11.78 45.28 -11.38
N GLU A 82 -11.64 46.60 -11.54
CA GLU A 82 -10.71 47.20 -12.50
C GLU A 82 -9.26 46.74 -12.26
N CYS A 83 -8.81 46.69 -11.01
CA CYS A 83 -7.50 46.16 -10.66
C CYS A 83 -7.35 44.67 -11.04
N ARG A 84 -8.39 43.85 -10.88
CA ARG A 84 -8.38 42.44 -11.31
C ARG A 84 -8.31 42.30 -12.82
N LEU A 85 -9.06 43.12 -13.55
CA LEU A 85 -9.00 43.13 -15.02
C LEU A 85 -7.60 43.50 -15.51
N LYS A 86 -6.99 44.55 -14.95
CA LYS A 86 -5.59 44.92 -15.27
C LYS A 86 -4.58 43.86 -14.88
N ALA A 87 -4.79 43.16 -13.77
CA ALA A 87 -3.96 42.02 -13.40
C ALA A 87 -4.07 40.87 -14.42
N LEU A 88 -5.29 40.59 -14.90
CA LEU A 88 -5.52 39.57 -15.93
C LEU A 88 -4.87 39.95 -17.27
N GLU A 89 -5.01 41.20 -17.69
CA GLU A 89 -4.34 41.75 -18.89
C GLU A 89 -2.81 41.57 -18.79
N LEU A 90 -2.21 41.99 -17.68
CA LEU A 90 -0.77 41.83 -17.42
C LEU A 90 -0.34 40.35 -17.42
N ARG A 91 -1.11 39.46 -16.77
CA ARG A 91 -0.82 38.02 -16.74
C ARG A 91 -0.85 37.42 -18.15
N ASN A 92 -1.87 37.78 -18.93
CA ASN A 92 -2.02 37.26 -20.29
C ASN A 92 -0.87 37.77 -21.17
N GLN A 93 -0.52 39.06 -21.07
CA GLN A 93 0.59 39.64 -21.83
C GLN A 93 1.93 39.01 -21.46
N LEU A 94 2.19 38.78 -20.16
CA LEU A 94 3.39 38.07 -19.69
C LEU A 94 3.50 36.68 -20.33
N ASN A 95 2.41 35.92 -20.30
CA ASN A 95 2.40 34.56 -20.84
C ASN A 95 2.48 34.53 -22.38
N THR A 96 1.92 35.52 -23.07
CA THR A 96 2.10 35.68 -24.52
C THR A 96 3.56 35.95 -24.85
N TRP A 97 4.21 36.86 -24.12
CA TRP A 97 5.62 37.19 -24.31
C TRP A 97 6.55 35.99 -24.03
N LEU A 98 6.22 35.14 -23.06
CA LEU A 98 6.95 33.91 -22.74
C LEU A 98 6.59 32.71 -23.65
N LYS A 99 5.75 32.91 -24.67
CA LYS A 99 5.32 31.90 -25.66
C LYS A 99 5.74 32.24 -27.10
N VAL A 100 6.74 33.08 -27.23
CA VAL A 100 7.35 33.39 -28.53
C VAL A 100 8.26 32.24 -28.97
N GLU A 101 8.32 31.99 -30.27
CA GLU A 101 9.10 30.89 -30.85
C GLU A 101 10.58 30.96 -30.48
N SER A 102 11.15 32.17 -30.43
CA SER A 102 12.55 32.38 -30.01
C SER A 102 12.86 31.99 -28.57
N PHE A 103 11.83 31.69 -27.76
CA PHE A 103 11.95 31.26 -26.36
C PHE A 103 11.55 29.79 -26.14
N PHE A 104 11.08 29.09 -27.18
CA PHE A 104 10.69 27.67 -27.07
C PHE A 104 11.81 26.74 -26.58
N PRO A 105 13.08 26.86 -27.02
CA PRO A 105 14.14 25.97 -26.53
C PRO A 105 14.28 25.97 -25.00
N ILE A 106 14.14 27.15 -24.39
CA ILE A 106 14.15 27.31 -22.92
C ILE A 106 12.88 26.69 -22.31
N ARG A 107 11.71 26.99 -22.88
CA ARG A 107 10.42 26.51 -22.37
C ARG A 107 10.28 24.99 -22.43
N ASP A 108 10.70 24.36 -23.52
CA ASP A 108 10.57 22.92 -23.74
C ASP A 108 11.52 22.14 -22.82
N ASN A 109 12.75 22.63 -22.64
CA ASN A 109 13.68 22.00 -21.70
C ASN A 109 13.21 22.13 -20.25
N LEU A 110 12.59 23.25 -19.88
CA LEU A 110 11.93 23.36 -18.56
C LEU A 110 10.83 22.30 -18.36
N LEU A 111 10.08 21.94 -19.41
CA LEU A 111 9.06 20.88 -19.36
C LEU A 111 9.67 19.49 -19.13
N GLU A 112 10.77 19.19 -19.81
CA GLU A 112 11.43 17.87 -19.78
C GLU A 112 12.22 17.64 -18.47
N THR A 113 12.60 18.71 -17.80
CA THR A 113 13.61 18.69 -16.74
C THR A 113 13.17 18.10 -15.41
N ALA A 114 11.90 18.18 -15.03
CA ALA A 114 11.48 17.82 -13.66
C ALA A 114 10.17 17.04 -13.61
N SER A 115 10.09 16.08 -12.68
CA SER A 115 8.81 15.45 -12.33
C SER A 115 7.92 16.44 -11.56
N THR A 116 6.59 16.33 -11.67
CA THR A 116 5.65 17.27 -11.02
C THR A 116 5.68 17.24 -9.49
N SER A 117 6.36 16.25 -8.90
CA SER A 117 6.53 16.04 -7.46
C SER A 117 7.88 16.49 -6.90
N GLU A 118 8.86 16.81 -7.73
CA GLU A 118 10.19 17.24 -7.27
C GLU A 118 10.18 18.70 -6.82
N GLN A 119 11.01 19.00 -5.82
CA GLN A 119 11.26 20.38 -5.40
C GLN A 119 12.17 21.06 -6.41
N VAL A 120 11.63 22.08 -7.08
CA VAL A 120 12.31 22.85 -8.12
C VAL A 120 12.44 24.30 -7.66
N ARG A 121 13.62 24.89 -7.79
CA ARG A 121 13.83 26.32 -7.55
C ARG A 121 14.15 27.00 -8.86
N VAL A 122 13.40 28.05 -9.18
CA VAL A 122 13.63 28.86 -10.38
C VAL A 122 14.25 30.19 -9.97
N MET A 123 15.43 30.49 -10.49
CA MET A 123 16.16 31.72 -10.21
C MET A 123 16.15 32.61 -11.45
N ILE A 124 15.44 33.73 -11.41
CA ILE A 124 15.46 34.75 -12.47
C ILE A 124 16.64 35.69 -12.22
N ARG A 125 17.58 35.75 -13.16
CA ARG A 125 18.76 36.62 -13.09
C ARG A 125 18.66 37.74 -14.11
N ALA A 126 18.61 38.98 -13.67
CA ALA A 126 18.57 40.14 -14.56
C ALA A 126 19.22 41.36 -13.90
N GLU A 127 19.86 42.23 -14.69
CA GLU A 127 20.28 43.56 -14.21
C GLU A 127 19.16 44.61 -14.38
N ASN A 128 18.17 44.36 -15.26
CA ASN A 128 17.02 45.23 -15.41
C ASN A 128 15.99 44.95 -14.29
N ASP A 129 15.82 45.92 -13.39
CA ASP A 129 14.90 45.79 -12.25
C ASP A 129 13.43 45.63 -12.63
N GLN A 130 13.02 46.10 -13.82
CA GLN A 130 11.64 45.93 -14.30
C GLN A 130 11.30 44.46 -14.52
N ILE A 131 12.30 43.57 -14.69
CA ILE A 131 12.06 42.13 -14.72
C ILE A 131 11.54 41.61 -13.37
N TRP A 132 12.02 42.15 -12.25
CA TRP A 132 11.65 41.69 -10.91
C TRP A 132 10.23 42.14 -10.52
N GLN A 133 9.72 43.17 -11.20
CA GLN A 133 8.35 43.66 -11.09
C GLN A 133 7.33 42.68 -11.69
N LEU A 134 7.70 41.85 -12.65
CA LEU A 134 6.75 40.96 -13.31
C LEU A 134 6.27 39.84 -12.36
N PRO A 135 4.99 39.42 -12.45
CA PRO A 135 4.44 38.35 -11.63
C PRO A 135 4.84 36.97 -12.17
N TRP A 136 6.14 36.64 -12.12
CA TRP A 136 6.69 35.39 -12.66
C TRP A 136 6.03 34.12 -12.11
N HIS A 137 5.46 34.17 -10.90
CA HIS A 137 4.70 33.06 -10.30
C HIS A 137 3.38 32.77 -11.04
N GLN A 138 2.97 33.64 -11.96
CA GLN A 138 1.84 33.47 -12.88
C GLN A 138 2.27 32.96 -14.27
N TRP A 139 3.52 32.51 -14.42
CA TRP A 139 3.96 31.84 -15.62
C TRP A 139 3.26 30.48 -15.73
N ASP A 140 2.47 30.31 -16.78
CA ASP A 140 1.60 29.15 -17.04
C ASP A 140 2.33 27.80 -17.01
N LEU A 141 3.62 27.81 -17.32
CA LEU A 141 4.49 26.64 -17.27
C LEU A 141 4.63 26.08 -15.84
N LEU A 142 4.68 26.98 -14.85
CA LEU A 142 4.95 26.65 -13.46
C LEU A 142 3.72 26.09 -12.73
N GLU A 143 2.51 26.27 -13.29
CA GLU A 143 1.27 25.70 -12.76
C GLU A 143 1.29 24.17 -12.69
N ARG A 144 2.12 23.52 -13.52
CA ARG A 144 2.26 22.05 -13.58
C ARG A 144 3.07 21.46 -12.42
N TYR A 145 3.86 22.29 -11.73
CA TYR A 145 4.79 21.84 -10.69
C TYR A 145 4.28 22.19 -9.30
N ASN A 146 4.12 21.17 -8.44
CA ASN A 146 3.53 21.38 -7.12
C ASN A 146 4.50 22.02 -6.13
N GLN A 147 5.81 21.84 -6.33
CA GLN A 147 6.88 22.27 -5.42
C GLN A 147 7.89 23.21 -6.10
N VAL A 148 7.39 24.15 -6.91
CA VAL A 148 8.21 25.19 -7.57
C VAL A 148 8.00 26.56 -6.94
N GLU A 149 9.08 27.29 -6.67
CA GLU A 149 9.01 28.70 -6.31
C GLU A 149 10.19 29.49 -6.88
N ILE A 150 9.96 30.80 -7.07
CA ILE A 150 10.82 31.69 -7.84
C ILE A 150 11.60 32.62 -6.91
N GLY A 151 12.87 32.80 -7.20
CA GLY A 151 13.72 33.82 -6.60
C GLY A 151 14.36 34.71 -7.66
N PHE A 152 14.80 35.89 -7.23
CA PHE A 152 15.43 36.90 -8.06
C PHE A 152 16.87 37.12 -7.62
N SER A 153 17.77 37.28 -8.58
CA SER A 153 19.14 37.69 -8.33
C SER A 153 19.70 38.50 -9.51
N ASN A 154 20.90 39.06 -9.36
CA ASN A 154 21.54 39.83 -10.42
C ASN A 154 22.32 38.91 -11.38
N LEU A 155 22.67 39.42 -12.56
CA LEU A 155 23.59 38.71 -13.45
C LEU A 155 24.99 38.67 -12.84
N ASN A 156 25.43 39.75 -12.21
CA ASN A 156 26.72 39.82 -11.53
C ASN A 156 26.55 39.73 -10.01
N SER A 157 27.16 38.72 -9.39
CA SER A 157 27.22 38.60 -7.92
C SER A 157 28.53 37.96 -7.48
N LYS A 158 29.09 38.47 -6.38
CA LYS A 158 30.22 37.86 -5.69
C LYS A 158 29.71 36.99 -4.54
N PRO A 159 30.44 35.91 -4.18
CA PRO A 159 30.14 35.17 -2.96
C PRO A 159 30.09 36.11 -1.76
N PRO A 160 29.16 35.89 -0.81
CA PRO A 160 29.25 36.57 0.47
C PRO A 160 30.63 36.28 1.10
N PRO A 161 31.13 37.17 1.98
CA PRO A 161 32.37 36.93 2.71
C PRO A 161 32.35 35.52 3.33
N LYS A 162 33.47 34.80 3.30
CA LYS A 162 33.58 33.48 3.95
C LYS A 162 33.07 33.62 5.39
N GLN A 163 31.98 32.94 5.68
CA GLN A 163 31.43 32.91 7.03
C GLN A 163 32.39 32.09 7.88
N GLU A 164 32.86 32.67 8.98
CA GLU A 164 33.62 31.93 9.99
C GLU A 164 32.66 30.87 10.56
N ASN A 165 33.01 29.58 10.42
CA ASN A 165 32.35 28.44 11.05
C ASN A 165 30.91 28.12 10.58
N PHE A 166 30.74 27.73 9.31
CA PHE A 166 29.55 26.94 8.92
C PHE A 166 29.64 25.45 9.33
N ASP A 167 30.82 24.99 9.75
CA ASP A 167 31.10 23.59 10.11
C ASP A 167 30.54 23.15 11.49
N HIS A 168 29.99 24.08 12.27
CA HIS A 168 29.38 23.78 13.57
C HIS A 168 27.94 24.30 13.66
N PHE A 169 27.02 23.66 12.94
CA PHE A 169 25.71 23.40 13.56
C PHE A 169 25.90 22.32 14.62
N ASP A 170 26.63 22.66 15.70
CA ASP A 170 26.59 21.89 16.93
C ASP A 170 25.14 21.81 17.39
N ARG A 171 24.78 20.66 17.95
CA ARG A 171 23.41 20.20 18.20
C ARG A 171 22.58 21.08 19.16
N GLU A 172 23.06 22.26 19.54
CA GLU A 172 22.53 23.13 20.60
C GLU A 172 22.32 24.62 20.22
N HIS A 173 22.62 25.08 18.98
CA HIS A 173 22.45 26.51 18.63
C HIS A 173 20.96 26.91 18.51
N GLN A 174 20.51 27.79 19.41
CA GLN A 174 19.17 28.39 19.37
C GLN A 174 19.12 29.51 18.32
N LEU A 175 18.10 29.50 17.45
CA LEU A 175 17.90 30.52 16.41
C LEU A 175 17.75 31.92 17.01
N ARG A 176 18.51 32.91 16.52
CA ARG A 176 18.41 34.30 16.97
C ARG A 176 17.80 35.22 15.91
N ILE A 177 16.75 35.94 16.29
CA ILE A 177 16.05 36.90 15.44
C ILE A 177 16.20 38.30 16.01
N LEU A 178 16.76 39.23 15.23
CA LEU A 178 16.69 40.67 15.51
C LEU A 178 15.45 41.24 14.82
N ALA A 179 14.46 41.65 15.60
CA ALA A 179 13.20 42.18 15.09
C ALA A 179 13.11 43.70 15.32
N ILE A 180 13.18 44.46 14.25
CA ILE A 180 13.08 45.92 14.23
C ILE A 180 11.64 46.31 13.91
N LEU A 181 10.97 46.91 14.88
CA LEU A 181 9.66 47.51 14.71
C LEU A 181 9.89 49.02 14.55
N GLY A 182 9.85 49.47 13.31
CA GLY A 182 10.08 50.87 12.94
C GLY A 182 8.91 51.77 13.32
N ASN A 183 8.92 53.00 12.79
CA ASN A 183 7.86 53.99 13.03
C ASN A 183 6.46 53.37 12.79
N SER A 184 5.63 53.41 13.83
CA SER A 184 4.30 52.78 13.88
C SER A 184 3.14 53.68 13.40
N GLU A 185 3.42 54.91 12.95
CA GLU A 185 2.42 55.91 12.57
C GLU A 185 1.51 55.44 11.41
N GLY A 186 0.31 55.00 11.75
CA GLY A 186 -0.68 54.56 10.76
C GLY A 186 -0.48 53.11 10.28
N ILE A 187 0.31 52.31 10.99
CA ILE A 187 0.55 50.89 10.71
C ILE A 187 0.45 50.04 11.98
N GLN A 188 0.05 48.77 11.84
CA GLN A 188 -0.15 47.85 12.96
C GLN A 188 1.02 46.87 13.14
N VAL A 189 2.14 47.37 13.69
CA VAL A 189 3.34 46.56 13.94
C VAL A 189 3.24 45.61 15.14
N GLU A 190 2.27 45.80 16.04
CA GLU A 190 2.11 44.92 17.20
C GLU A 190 1.64 43.50 16.80
N GLU A 191 0.84 43.36 15.74
CA GLU A 191 0.48 42.03 15.25
C GLU A 191 1.68 41.29 14.66
N ASP A 192 2.59 42.00 13.98
CA ASP A 192 3.87 41.44 13.51
C ASP A 192 4.70 40.93 14.71
N ARG A 193 4.74 41.71 15.81
CA ARG A 193 5.38 41.32 17.08
C ARG A 193 4.77 40.05 17.67
N GLN A 194 3.44 39.96 17.72
CA GLN A 194 2.75 38.77 18.23
C GLN A 194 3.02 37.52 17.37
N GLN A 195 3.08 37.64 16.03
CA GLN A 195 3.43 36.50 15.17
C GLN A 195 4.85 35.99 15.44
N LEU A 196 5.81 36.90 15.66
CA LEU A 196 7.18 36.55 16.00
C LEU A 196 7.28 35.89 17.37
N LEU A 197 6.63 36.42 18.41
CA LEU A 197 6.62 35.81 19.75
C LEU A 197 6.06 34.38 19.75
N ASN A 198 5.14 34.07 18.82
CA ASN A 198 4.60 32.72 18.64
C ASN A 198 5.52 31.78 17.87
N PHE A 199 6.68 32.24 17.38
CA PHE A 199 7.63 31.41 16.64
C PHE A 199 8.42 30.52 17.61
N PRO A 200 8.30 29.18 17.51
CA PRO A 200 8.84 28.27 18.52
C PRO A 200 10.36 28.14 18.43
N GLY A 201 11.02 28.12 19.59
CA GLY A 201 12.44 27.76 19.69
C GLY A 201 13.43 28.80 19.18
N ALA A 202 12.98 30.04 18.91
CA ALA A 202 13.86 31.17 18.60
C ALA A 202 13.98 32.13 19.79
N GLU A 203 15.18 32.68 19.95
CA GLU A 203 15.43 33.83 20.79
C GLU A 203 15.20 35.10 19.96
N ILE A 204 14.28 35.95 20.40
CA ILE A 204 13.87 37.15 19.64
C ILE A 204 14.21 38.39 20.46
N THR A 205 14.98 39.30 19.87
CA THR A 205 15.27 40.61 20.44
C THR A 205 14.52 41.66 19.65
N PHE A 206 13.65 42.41 20.33
CA PHE A 206 12.85 43.47 19.71
C PHE A 206 13.52 44.83 19.93
N LEU A 207 13.71 45.56 18.83
CA LEU A 207 14.04 46.99 18.84
C LEU A 207 12.79 47.76 18.39
N VAL A 208 12.18 48.51 19.29
CA VAL A 208 10.93 49.25 19.02
C VAL A 208 11.26 50.73 18.89
N GLU A 209 11.04 51.27 17.69
CA GLU A 209 11.45 52.62 17.30
C GLU A 209 12.88 53.01 17.77
N PRO A 210 13.90 52.15 17.53
CA PRO A 210 15.25 52.36 18.07
C PRO A 210 15.95 53.56 17.45
N GLN A 211 16.96 54.09 18.12
CA GLN A 211 17.89 55.03 17.49
C GLN A 211 18.83 54.30 16.52
N ARG A 212 19.33 55.01 15.50
CA ARG A 212 20.29 54.43 14.54
C ARG A 212 21.52 53.81 15.20
N GLN A 213 22.05 54.45 16.25
CA GLN A 213 23.23 53.97 16.97
C GLN A 213 22.95 52.62 17.67
N GLU A 214 21.79 52.48 18.31
CA GLU A 214 21.38 51.24 18.97
C GLU A 214 21.30 50.07 17.99
N LEU A 215 20.70 50.29 16.81
CA LEU A 215 20.67 49.26 15.77
C LEU A 215 22.09 48.91 15.26
N ASN A 216 22.94 49.91 15.07
CA ASN A 216 24.34 49.68 14.70
C ASN A 216 25.02 48.75 15.72
N ASP A 217 24.93 49.09 17.00
CA ASP A 217 25.63 48.37 18.07
C ASP A 217 25.13 46.92 18.18
N GLN A 218 23.81 46.70 18.09
CA GLN A 218 23.22 45.36 18.05
C GLN A 218 23.72 44.49 16.89
N LEU A 219 23.93 45.08 15.70
CA LEU A 219 24.46 44.38 14.53
C LEU A 219 25.95 44.03 14.66
N TRP A 220 26.71 44.75 15.50
CA TRP A 220 28.13 44.49 15.76
C TRP A 220 28.36 43.49 16.90
N GLU A 221 27.62 43.64 17.99
CA GLU A 221 27.89 42.96 19.26
C GLU A 221 27.40 41.51 19.28
N ARG A 222 26.36 41.20 18.52
CA ARG A 222 25.69 39.89 18.59
C ARG A 222 25.60 39.21 17.22
N ARG A 223 25.70 37.88 17.23
CA ARG A 223 25.35 37.04 16.08
C ARG A 223 23.82 36.96 15.94
N TRP A 224 23.33 37.21 14.73
CA TRP A 224 21.93 37.08 14.34
C TRP A 224 21.81 36.11 13.18
N ASP A 225 20.76 35.30 13.17
CA ASP A 225 20.48 34.37 12.07
C ASP A 225 19.41 34.95 11.12
N ILE A 226 18.41 35.66 11.68
CA ILE A 226 17.35 36.36 10.94
C ILE A 226 17.28 37.82 11.36
N LEU A 227 17.20 38.72 10.37
CA LEU A 227 16.87 40.12 10.54
C LEU A 227 15.43 40.36 10.07
N PHE A 228 14.56 40.86 10.93
CA PHE A 228 13.19 41.20 10.56
C PHE A 228 12.98 42.71 10.70
N PHE A 229 12.35 43.33 9.70
CA PHE A 229 11.95 44.74 9.74
C PHE A 229 10.47 44.89 9.38
N ALA A 230 9.70 45.55 10.25
CA ALA A 230 8.35 46.01 9.98
C ALA A 230 8.26 47.51 10.24
N GLY A 231 7.92 48.29 9.23
CA GLY A 231 7.89 49.75 9.32
C GLY A 231 7.68 50.42 7.96
N HIS A 232 7.76 51.75 7.96
CA HIS A 232 7.73 52.56 6.74
C HIS A 232 9.06 52.47 5.98
N SER A 233 8.96 52.31 4.66
CA SER A 233 10.08 52.39 3.73
C SER A 233 9.64 53.05 2.42
N TRP A 234 10.58 53.70 1.74
CA TRP A 234 10.37 54.28 0.41
C TRP A 234 11.69 54.36 -0.34
N THR A 235 11.61 54.50 -1.67
CA THR A 235 12.78 54.76 -2.52
C THR A 235 12.80 56.25 -2.83
N GLU A 236 13.94 56.89 -2.59
CA GLU A 236 14.23 58.24 -3.07
C GLU A 236 15.29 58.15 -4.17
N GLY A 237 14.88 58.45 -5.41
CA GLY A 237 15.73 58.22 -6.58
C GLY A 237 15.99 56.73 -6.83
N ALA A 238 17.22 56.28 -6.59
CA ALA A 238 17.62 54.87 -6.69
C ALA A 238 17.86 54.20 -5.32
N THR A 239 17.73 54.97 -4.23
CA THR A 239 18.16 54.55 -2.89
C THR A 239 16.97 54.22 -2.02
N GLY A 240 16.91 52.99 -1.50
CA GLY A 240 15.92 52.58 -0.50
C GLY A 240 16.22 53.17 0.88
N GLN A 241 15.18 53.73 1.52
CA GLN A 241 15.21 54.38 2.84
C GLN A 241 14.28 53.64 3.80
N ILE A 242 14.67 53.52 5.07
CA ILE A 242 13.83 52.99 6.16
C ILE A 242 13.62 54.02 7.26
N CYS A 243 12.42 54.06 7.85
CA CYS A 243 12.14 54.82 9.06
C CYS A 243 12.28 53.90 10.28
N LEU A 244 13.33 54.10 11.10
CA LEU A 244 13.39 53.39 12.38
C LEU A 244 12.45 54.01 13.41
N ASN A 245 12.38 55.34 13.47
CA ASN A 245 11.53 56.05 14.41
C ASN A 245 10.98 57.32 13.76
N GLN A 246 10.43 58.26 14.55
CA GLN A 246 9.84 59.49 14.01
C GLN A 246 10.87 60.45 13.38
N THR A 247 12.13 60.41 13.84
CA THR A 247 13.20 61.34 13.45
C THR A 247 14.27 60.71 12.58
N ASP A 248 14.61 59.45 12.82
CA ASP A 248 15.70 58.75 12.14
C ASP A 248 15.22 58.06 10.87
N ARG A 249 15.72 58.58 9.75
CA ARG A 249 15.51 58.11 8.39
C ARG A 249 16.86 57.95 7.74
N PHE A 250 17.16 56.77 7.21
CA PHE A 250 18.45 56.53 6.57
C PHE A 250 18.39 55.39 5.56
N SER A 251 19.40 55.37 4.69
CA SER A 251 19.61 54.27 3.76
C SER A 251 20.36 53.13 4.42
N LEU A 252 19.98 51.89 4.11
CA LEU A 252 20.71 50.71 4.59
C LEU A 252 22.22 50.73 4.25
N ASP A 253 22.62 51.50 3.24
CA ASP A 253 24.03 51.75 2.89
C ASP A 253 24.82 52.49 3.98
N GLU A 254 24.15 53.25 4.85
CA GLU A 254 24.73 53.91 6.02
C GLU A 254 25.08 52.91 7.13
N LEU A 255 24.38 51.77 7.20
CA LEU A 255 24.70 50.65 8.09
C LEU A 255 25.52 49.54 7.41
N ARG A 256 26.11 49.82 6.25
CA ARG A 256 26.79 48.82 5.41
C ARG A 256 27.84 48.02 6.18
N TYR A 257 28.63 48.64 7.04
CA TYR A 257 29.66 47.94 7.80
C TYR A 257 29.07 47.04 8.88
N ALA A 258 28.08 47.53 9.62
CA ALA A 258 27.37 46.75 10.64
C ALA A 258 26.65 45.55 10.02
N LEU A 259 25.96 45.75 8.89
CA LEU A 259 25.28 44.67 8.17
C LEU A 259 26.27 43.68 7.54
N LYS A 260 27.41 44.15 6.99
CA LYS A 260 28.49 43.24 6.54
C LYS A 260 29.04 42.42 7.69
N LYS A 261 29.23 43.03 8.86
CA LYS A 261 29.64 42.33 10.08
C LYS A 261 28.59 41.27 10.44
N ALA A 262 27.32 41.62 10.50
CA ALA A 262 26.23 40.68 10.79
C ALA A 262 26.21 39.51 9.80
N VAL A 263 26.38 39.75 8.48
CA VAL A 263 26.49 38.68 7.46
C VAL A 263 27.70 37.78 7.71
N SER A 264 28.88 38.35 7.98
CA SER A 264 30.08 37.56 8.29
C SER A 264 29.96 36.78 9.60
N SER A 265 29.19 37.30 10.56
CA SER A 265 28.90 36.68 11.86
C SER A 265 27.79 35.62 11.80
N GLY A 266 27.11 35.44 10.66
CA GLY A 266 26.13 34.36 10.47
C GLY A 266 24.70 34.78 10.11
N LEU A 267 24.44 36.03 9.71
CA LEU A 267 23.11 36.46 9.23
C LEU A 267 22.75 35.75 7.91
N LEU A 268 21.66 34.97 7.93
CA LEU A 268 21.24 34.11 6.82
C LEU A 268 20.08 34.68 6.02
N LEU A 269 19.10 35.29 6.71
CA LEU A 269 17.84 35.74 6.12
C LEU A 269 17.48 37.14 6.62
N ALA A 270 17.06 38.02 5.71
CA ALA A 270 16.42 39.28 6.06
C ALA A 270 14.98 39.35 5.53
N ILE A 271 14.03 39.77 6.37
CA ILE A 271 12.60 39.87 6.01
C ILE A 271 12.20 41.33 6.15
N PHE A 272 11.91 41.98 5.03
CA PHE A 272 11.45 43.36 4.97
C PHE A 272 9.95 43.39 4.72
N ASN A 273 9.18 43.35 5.80
CA ASN A 273 7.74 43.49 5.76
C ASN A 273 7.40 44.99 5.68
N SER A 274 7.63 45.64 4.54
CA SER A 274 7.52 47.10 4.38
C SER A 274 7.03 47.51 2.99
N CYS A 275 6.73 48.80 2.78
CA CYS A 275 6.03 49.28 1.58
C CYS A 275 6.88 49.39 0.30
N ASP A 276 8.20 49.36 0.43
CA ASP A 276 9.12 49.46 -0.71
C ASP A 276 10.20 48.40 -0.64
N GLY A 277 9.86 47.19 -1.08
CA GLY A 277 10.77 46.05 -0.99
C GLY A 277 11.81 45.98 -2.11
N LEU A 278 11.46 46.38 -3.34
CA LEU A 278 12.39 46.32 -4.48
C LEU A 278 13.53 47.35 -4.35
N GLY A 279 13.23 48.57 -3.89
CA GLY A 279 14.25 49.59 -3.62
C GLY A 279 15.25 49.13 -2.57
N LEU A 280 14.77 48.53 -1.47
CA LEU A 280 15.63 47.96 -0.43
C LEU A 280 16.47 46.79 -0.94
N ALA A 281 15.88 45.90 -1.76
CA ALA A 281 16.62 44.79 -2.35
C ALA A 281 17.82 45.24 -3.20
N ARG A 282 17.72 46.39 -3.89
CA ARG A 282 18.83 46.99 -4.66
C ARG A 282 19.96 47.47 -3.77
N GLU A 283 19.67 48.17 -2.68
CA GLU A 283 20.70 48.65 -1.76
C GLU A 283 21.40 47.48 -1.05
N LEU A 284 20.62 46.49 -0.65
CA LEU A 284 21.12 45.29 0.03
C LEU A 284 21.98 44.38 -0.87
N LYS A 285 21.92 44.55 -2.20
CA LYS A 285 22.88 43.96 -3.17
C LYS A 285 24.32 44.26 -2.78
N LYS A 286 24.62 45.52 -2.38
CA LYS A 286 25.98 45.96 -2.02
C LYS A 286 26.50 45.28 -0.76
N ILE A 287 25.60 44.78 0.07
CA ILE A 287 25.86 44.26 1.42
C ILE A 287 26.01 42.72 1.41
N HIS A 288 25.61 42.05 0.32
CA HIS A 288 25.73 40.60 0.11
C HIS A 288 24.96 39.76 1.14
N ILE A 289 23.78 40.21 1.58
CA ILE A 289 22.88 39.39 2.41
C ILE A 289 22.51 38.11 1.63
N PRO A 290 22.62 36.91 2.23
CA PRO A 290 22.43 35.66 1.49
C PRO A 290 21.04 35.49 0.88
N GLN A 291 19.99 35.71 1.68
CA GLN A 291 18.59 35.58 1.27
C GLN A 291 17.72 36.69 1.88
N MET A 292 16.71 37.12 1.14
CA MET A 292 15.79 38.16 1.55
C MET A 292 14.36 37.86 1.11
N ILE A 293 13.39 38.22 1.96
CA ILE A 293 11.99 38.37 1.56
C ILE A 293 11.66 39.85 1.55
N VAL A 294 11.12 40.33 0.42
CA VAL A 294 10.69 41.72 0.25
C VAL A 294 9.32 41.78 -0.41
N MET A 295 8.65 42.92 -0.30
CA MET A 295 7.36 43.15 -0.96
C MET A 295 7.55 43.91 -2.26
N ARG A 296 7.05 43.36 -3.36
CA ARG A 296 7.16 43.94 -4.72
C ARG A 296 6.53 45.33 -4.81
N GLU A 297 5.42 45.53 -4.10
CA GLU A 297 4.64 46.77 -4.08
C GLU A 297 4.20 47.08 -2.64
N PRO A 298 3.71 48.31 -2.37
CA PRO A 298 3.17 48.69 -1.07
C PRO A 298 2.14 47.70 -0.53
N VAL A 299 2.48 47.03 0.58
CA VAL A 299 1.65 45.96 1.16
C VAL A 299 0.68 46.51 2.23
N PRO A 300 -0.60 46.11 2.22
CA PRO A 300 -1.53 46.37 3.32
C PRO A 300 -1.15 45.55 4.58
N ASP A 301 -1.38 46.12 5.78
CA ASP A 301 -1.04 45.47 7.06
C ASP A 301 -1.56 44.04 7.16
N ARG A 302 -2.85 43.83 6.88
CA ARG A 302 -3.47 42.51 6.94
C ARG A 302 -2.78 41.48 6.03
N VAL A 303 -2.32 41.90 4.85
CA VAL A 303 -1.62 41.02 3.91
C VAL A 303 -0.21 40.70 4.43
N ALA A 304 0.52 41.72 4.89
CA ALA A 304 1.85 41.61 5.50
C ALA A 304 1.86 40.67 6.71
N GLN A 305 0.94 40.86 7.65
CA GLN A 305 0.81 40.05 8.86
C GLN A 305 0.39 38.61 8.55
N THR A 306 -0.57 38.43 7.63
CA THR A 306 -1.03 37.10 7.21
C THR A 306 0.08 36.33 6.49
N PHE A 307 0.87 37.00 5.66
CA PHE A 307 2.04 36.41 5.03
C PHE A 307 3.04 35.94 6.08
N LEU A 308 3.42 36.82 7.01
CA LEU A 308 4.38 36.52 8.08
C LEU A 308 3.91 35.31 8.90
N LYS A 309 2.64 35.29 9.32
CA LYS A 309 2.02 34.16 10.04
C LYS A 309 2.23 32.84 9.31
N TYR A 310 1.82 32.76 8.05
CA TYR A 310 1.89 31.50 7.30
C TYR A 310 3.32 31.11 6.93
N PHE A 311 4.20 32.09 6.66
CA PHE A 311 5.61 31.85 6.41
C PHE A 311 6.28 31.25 7.65
N LEU A 312 6.13 31.88 8.81
CA LEU A 312 6.69 31.42 10.08
C LEU A 312 6.16 30.02 10.45
N GLN A 313 4.86 29.76 10.24
CA GLN A 313 4.28 28.44 10.47
C GLN A 313 4.89 27.36 9.56
N ALA A 314 4.97 27.62 8.25
CA ALA A 314 5.52 26.66 7.29
C ALA A 314 7.01 26.41 7.54
N PHE A 315 7.75 27.49 7.83
CA PHE A 315 9.19 27.45 8.08
C PHE A 315 9.51 26.73 9.40
N ALA A 316 8.74 26.97 10.46
CA ALA A 316 8.89 26.25 11.73
C ALA A 316 8.58 24.74 11.62
N CYS A 317 7.77 24.34 10.63
CA CYS A 317 7.48 22.94 10.34
C CYS A 317 8.55 22.22 9.52
N GLY A 318 9.74 22.81 9.35
CA GLY A 318 10.87 22.18 8.67
C GLY A 318 10.77 22.17 7.15
N LYS A 319 9.85 22.94 6.55
CA LYS A 319 9.81 23.15 5.10
C LYS A 319 10.95 24.08 4.69
N SER A 320 11.56 23.81 3.53
CA SER A 320 12.62 24.67 2.99
C SER A 320 12.15 26.12 2.79
N PHE A 321 13.07 27.07 2.81
CA PHE A 321 12.78 28.49 2.66
C PHE A 321 11.84 28.82 1.48
N TYR A 322 12.16 28.35 0.28
CA TYR A 322 11.37 28.59 -0.94
C TYR A 322 9.95 28.03 -0.84
N ILE A 323 9.79 26.83 -0.29
CA ILE A 323 8.48 26.19 -0.14
C ILE A 323 7.65 26.89 0.95
N SER A 324 8.29 27.37 2.01
CA SER A 324 7.62 28.14 3.06
C SER A 324 7.08 29.47 2.53
N VAL A 325 7.88 30.19 1.73
CA VAL A 325 7.42 31.43 1.05
C VAL A 325 6.29 31.12 0.08
N ARG A 326 6.41 30.05 -0.70
CA ARG A 326 5.35 29.60 -1.62
C ARG A 326 4.03 29.39 -0.94
N GLU A 327 4.02 28.56 0.11
CA GLU A 327 2.80 28.23 0.84
C GLU A 327 2.17 29.48 1.46
N ALA A 328 2.98 30.34 2.07
CA ALA A 328 2.51 31.60 2.62
C ALA A 328 1.87 32.48 1.55
N ARG A 329 2.54 32.63 0.41
CA ARG A 329 2.08 33.41 -0.74
C ARG A 329 0.78 32.86 -1.33
N GLN A 330 0.66 31.54 -1.51
CA GLN A 330 -0.57 30.93 -2.03
C GLN A 330 -1.74 31.08 -1.06
N ARG A 331 -1.50 31.00 0.25
CA ARG A 331 -2.56 31.23 1.25
C ARG A 331 -3.07 32.67 1.28
N LEU A 332 -2.31 33.64 0.76
CA LEU A 332 -2.81 35.01 0.55
C LEU A 332 -3.92 35.10 -0.51
N GLN A 333 -4.10 34.08 -1.34
CA GLN A 333 -5.20 34.05 -2.33
C GLN A 333 -6.57 34.21 -1.64
N GLY A 334 -6.74 33.69 -0.43
CA GLY A 334 -7.97 33.86 0.36
C GLY A 334 -8.26 35.30 0.79
N LEU A 335 -7.31 36.22 0.60
CA LEU A 335 -7.50 37.66 0.83
C LEU A 335 -7.75 38.45 -0.46
N GLU A 336 -7.66 37.83 -1.64
CA GLU A 336 -7.72 38.54 -2.93
C GLU A 336 -9.11 39.09 -3.30
N ASP A 337 -10.15 38.66 -2.60
CA ASP A 337 -11.49 39.27 -2.68
C ASP A 337 -11.49 40.71 -2.15
N GLU A 338 -10.68 40.98 -1.13
CA GLU A 338 -10.55 42.29 -0.49
C GLU A 338 -9.31 43.05 -0.95
N PHE A 339 -8.21 42.34 -1.17
CA PHE A 339 -6.89 42.85 -1.56
C PHE A 339 -6.43 42.17 -2.86
N PRO A 340 -6.89 42.63 -4.04
CA PRO A 340 -6.52 42.06 -5.33
C PRO A 340 -4.99 41.88 -5.45
N CYS A 341 -4.56 40.73 -5.96
CA CYS A 341 -3.15 40.40 -6.17
C CYS A 341 -2.30 40.34 -4.89
N ALA A 342 -2.88 40.10 -3.71
CA ALA A 342 -2.13 39.90 -2.47
C ALA A 342 -1.02 38.83 -2.61
N SER A 343 -1.28 37.75 -3.35
CA SER A 343 -0.30 36.70 -3.60
C SER A 343 0.85 37.10 -4.54
N TRP A 344 0.82 38.32 -5.09
CA TRP A 344 1.86 38.82 -6.00
C TRP A 344 2.95 39.60 -5.27
N LEU A 345 2.70 40.03 -4.03
CA LEU A 345 3.54 40.99 -3.33
C LEU A 345 4.82 40.34 -2.78
N PRO A 346 4.77 39.23 -2.02
CA PRO A 346 5.99 38.69 -1.42
C PRO A 346 6.88 38.03 -2.49
N ILE A 347 8.14 38.44 -2.55
CA ILE A 347 9.14 37.89 -3.48
C ILE A 347 10.42 37.52 -2.73
N ILE A 348 11.16 36.56 -3.29
CA ILE A 348 12.47 36.14 -2.78
C ILE A 348 13.55 36.86 -3.57
N CYS A 349 14.45 37.55 -2.89
CA CYS A 349 15.70 38.05 -3.46
C CYS A 349 16.86 37.28 -2.83
N GLN A 350 17.76 36.74 -3.64
CA GLN A 350 18.86 35.90 -3.17
C GLN A 350 20.17 36.27 -3.87
N ASN A 351 21.30 36.12 -3.17
CA ASN A 351 22.60 36.14 -3.83
C ASN A 351 22.84 34.83 -4.60
N SER A 352 23.19 34.92 -5.89
CA SER A 352 23.23 33.76 -6.79
C SER A 352 24.31 32.72 -6.45
N THR A 353 25.30 33.08 -5.64
CA THR A 353 26.38 32.21 -5.17
C THR A 353 26.07 31.48 -3.86
N THR A 354 24.90 31.73 -3.25
CA THR A 354 24.52 31.15 -1.96
C THR A 354 23.68 29.89 -2.16
N VAL A 355 24.00 28.80 -1.46
CA VAL A 355 23.10 27.64 -1.31
C VAL A 355 21.92 28.01 -0.41
N SER A 356 20.70 27.68 -0.81
CA SER A 356 19.50 28.05 -0.07
C SER A 356 19.35 27.30 1.23
N LEU A 357 18.77 27.98 2.22
CA LEU A 357 18.36 27.41 3.49
C LEU A 357 17.37 26.25 3.26
N THR A 358 17.89 25.03 3.34
CA THR A 358 17.13 23.81 3.06
C THR A 358 16.31 23.39 4.26
N GLN A 359 16.87 23.54 5.48
CA GLN A 359 16.17 23.32 6.76
C GLN A 359 16.83 24.13 7.88
N LEU A 360 16.01 24.71 8.74
CA LEU A 360 16.45 25.29 10.00
C LEU A 360 16.04 24.28 11.10
N LYS A 361 17.01 23.61 11.73
CA LYS A 361 16.72 22.62 12.78
C LYS A 361 16.31 23.35 14.05
N LEU A 362 14.99 23.53 14.25
CA LEU A 362 14.48 24.04 15.51
C LEU A 362 14.67 22.98 16.62
N PRO A 363 15.16 23.36 17.81
CA PRO A 363 15.40 22.42 18.92
C PRO A 363 14.10 21.85 19.53
N VAL A 364 12.94 22.43 19.24
CA VAL A 364 11.64 22.00 19.78
C VAL A 364 10.71 21.51 18.65
N PRO A 365 10.17 20.28 18.73
CA PRO A 365 9.17 19.82 17.77
C PRO A 365 7.88 20.63 17.90
N VAL A 366 7.49 21.32 16.84
CA VAL A 366 6.26 22.13 16.79
C VAL A 366 5.05 21.21 16.87
N LYS A 367 4.34 21.22 18.01
CA LYS A 367 3.21 20.31 18.31
C LYS A 367 2.03 20.40 17.33
N ASN A 368 1.91 21.49 16.58
CA ASN A 368 0.79 21.78 15.67
C ASN A 368 1.22 21.93 14.19
N CYS A 369 2.22 21.18 13.74
CA CYS A 369 2.43 21.07 12.30
C CYS A 369 1.27 20.29 11.69
N PRO A 370 0.58 20.81 10.65
CA PRO A 370 -0.38 20.02 9.90
C PRO A 370 0.37 18.79 9.38
N LYS A 371 0.11 17.63 10.00
CA LYS A 371 0.70 16.35 9.58
C LYS A 371 0.45 16.21 8.09
N SER A 372 1.47 15.81 7.34
CA SER A 372 1.31 15.64 5.90
C SER A 372 0.06 14.80 5.66
N PHE A 373 -0.80 15.32 4.79
CA PHE A 373 -2.10 14.75 4.43
C PHE A 373 -2.02 13.26 4.02
N PHE A 374 -0.83 12.78 3.67
CA PHE A 374 -0.55 11.38 3.38
C PHE A 374 -0.43 10.51 4.64
N TRP A 375 0.27 10.93 5.70
CA TRP A 375 0.63 10.05 6.82
C TRP A 375 -0.57 9.69 7.70
N SER A 376 -1.50 10.63 7.90
CA SER A 376 -2.77 10.36 8.62
C SER A 376 -3.67 9.36 7.88
N ARG A 377 -3.60 9.31 6.55
CA ARG A 377 -4.47 8.44 5.73
C ARG A 377 -3.98 7.00 5.68
N TRP A 378 -2.66 6.80 5.63
CA TRP A 378 -2.06 5.46 5.74
C TRP A 378 -2.31 4.83 7.10
N GLN A 379 -2.28 5.63 8.18
CA GLN A 379 -2.66 5.16 9.52
C GLN A 379 -4.10 4.65 9.56
N THR A 380 -5.05 5.35 8.93
CA THR A 380 -6.44 4.88 8.84
C THR A 380 -6.53 3.55 8.11
N VAL A 381 -5.90 3.41 6.94
CA VAL A 381 -5.91 2.16 6.16
C VAL A 381 -5.31 1.00 6.97
N PHE A 382 -4.16 1.22 7.61
CA PHE A 382 -3.50 0.22 8.43
C PHE A 382 -4.37 -0.22 9.63
N LEU A 383 -4.87 0.73 10.42
CA LEU A 383 -5.70 0.44 11.59
C LEU A 383 -7.02 -0.24 11.21
N THR A 384 -7.67 0.20 10.14
CA THR A 384 -8.88 -0.46 9.63
C THR A 384 -8.57 -1.89 9.17
N SER A 385 -7.45 -2.11 8.48
CA SER A 385 -7.07 -3.46 8.04
C SER A 385 -6.84 -4.42 9.21
N LEU A 386 -6.16 -3.95 10.27
CA LEU A 386 -5.92 -4.73 11.48
C LEU A 386 -7.24 -5.04 12.20
N PHE A 387 -8.11 -4.06 12.34
CA PHE A 387 -9.42 -4.24 12.96
C PHE A 387 -10.30 -5.25 12.21
N VAL A 388 -10.38 -5.13 10.88
CA VAL A 388 -11.15 -6.08 10.05
C VAL A 388 -10.57 -7.47 10.14
N THR A 389 -9.24 -7.61 10.10
CA THR A 389 -8.58 -8.92 10.23
C THR A 389 -8.92 -9.57 11.58
N SER A 390 -8.81 -8.82 12.68
CA SER A 390 -9.19 -9.31 14.01
C SER A 390 -10.66 -9.73 14.08
N LEU A 391 -11.57 -8.99 13.44
CA LEU A 391 -12.99 -9.34 13.39
C LEU A 391 -13.24 -10.60 12.57
N VAL A 392 -12.59 -10.74 11.40
CA VAL A 392 -12.65 -11.95 10.57
C VAL A 392 -12.12 -13.17 11.33
N PHE A 393 -11.00 -13.05 12.02
CA PHE A 393 -10.48 -14.14 12.87
C PHE A 393 -11.36 -14.42 14.08
N GLY A 394 -12.00 -13.41 14.67
CA GLY A 394 -13.02 -13.60 15.70
C GLY A 394 -14.17 -14.47 15.20
N MET A 395 -14.77 -14.12 14.06
CA MET A 395 -15.84 -14.90 13.43
C MET A 395 -15.38 -16.30 13.02
N ARG A 396 -14.19 -16.41 12.44
CA ARG A 396 -13.57 -17.68 12.07
C ARG A 396 -13.38 -18.56 13.30
N SER A 397 -12.88 -18.01 14.41
CA SER A 397 -12.63 -18.78 15.64
C SER A 397 -13.88 -19.37 16.28
N LEU A 398 -15.05 -18.76 16.04
CA LEU A 398 -16.38 -19.20 16.46
C LEU A 398 -17.00 -20.24 15.50
N GLY A 399 -16.34 -20.56 14.38
CA GLY A 399 -16.84 -21.52 13.38
C GLY A 399 -17.85 -20.94 12.39
N VAL A 400 -18.15 -19.64 12.45
CA VAL A 400 -19.17 -19.00 11.58
C VAL A 400 -18.79 -19.09 10.10
N LEU A 401 -17.49 -19.02 9.79
CA LEU A 401 -16.99 -19.05 8.41
C LEU A 401 -16.68 -20.46 7.89
N GLN A 402 -16.70 -21.48 8.77
CA GLN A 402 -16.21 -22.83 8.45
C GLN A 402 -16.92 -23.46 7.24
N THR A 403 -18.25 -23.39 7.18
CA THR A 403 -19.03 -23.96 6.07
C THR A 403 -18.63 -23.34 4.73
N LEU A 404 -18.53 -22.01 4.69
CA LEU A 404 -18.15 -21.28 3.47
C LEU A 404 -16.70 -21.56 3.07
N GLU A 405 -15.80 -21.74 4.04
CA GLU A 405 -14.42 -22.15 3.78
C GLU A 405 -14.35 -23.55 3.14
N LEU A 406 -15.09 -24.53 3.68
CA LEU A 406 -15.14 -25.90 3.15
C LEU A 406 -15.80 -25.97 1.77
N GLU A 407 -16.89 -25.23 1.54
CA GLU A 407 -17.52 -25.14 0.22
C GLU A 407 -16.59 -24.50 -0.82
N SER A 408 -15.87 -23.44 -0.42
CA SER A 408 -14.88 -22.81 -1.30
C SER A 408 -13.72 -23.75 -1.63
N TYR A 409 -13.27 -24.56 -0.67
CA TYR A 409 -12.28 -25.60 -0.88
C TYR A 409 -12.76 -26.63 -1.91
N ASP A 410 -13.97 -27.15 -1.76
CA ASP A 410 -14.56 -28.12 -2.69
C ASP A 410 -14.72 -27.55 -4.11
N GLN A 411 -15.05 -26.27 -4.23
CA GLN A 411 -15.17 -25.61 -5.52
C GLN A 411 -13.82 -25.53 -6.26
N ILE A 412 -12.75 -25.12 -5.56
CA ILE A 412 -11.41 -25.04 -6.16
C ILE A 412 -10.88 -26.46 -6.47
N LEU A 413 -11.16 -27.43 -5.58
CA LEU A 413 -10.81 -28.84 -5.77
C LEU A 413 -11.38 -29.42 -7.07
N ARG A 414 -12.66 -29.14 -7.37
CA ARG A 414 -13.32 -29.57 -8.61
C ARG A 414 -12.78 -28.93 -9.89
N GLN A 415 -12.06 -27.82 -9.80
CA GLN A 415 -11.51 -27.09 -10.95
C GLN A 415 -10.09 -27.53 -11.33
N ARG A 416 -9.57 -28.59 -10.70
CA ARG A 416 -8.25 -29.11 -11.04
C ARG A 416 -8.25 -29.75 -12.43
N PRO A 417 -7.11 -29.75 -13.12
CA PRO A 417 -6.94 -30.52 -14.34
C PRO A 417 -7.25 -32.00 -14.10
N PRO A 418 -7.83 -32.70 -15.09
CA PRO A 418 -8.10 -34.12 -14.97
C PRO A 418 -6.80 -34.92 -14.79
N GLU A 419 -6.84 -35.89 -13.89
CA GLU A 419 -5.75 -36.82 -13.58
C GLU A 419 -6.03 -38.19 -14.21
N LEU A 420 -4.97 -38.92 -14.58
CA LEU A 420 -5.12 -40.30 -15.06
C LEU A 420 -5.58 -41.22 -13.92
N PRO A 421 -6.36 -42.28 -14.21
CA PRO A 421 -6.67 -43.33 -13.24
C PRO A 421 -5.40 -43.97 -12.65
N ASP A 422 -5.48 -44.47 -11.42
CA ASP A 422 -4.36 -45.15 -10.77
C ASP A 422 -4.17 -46.57 -11.33
N ALA A 423 -3.04 -46.79 -12.00
CA ALA A 423 -2.70 -48.06 -12.61
C ALA A 423 -2.43 -49.18 -11.59
N ARG A 424 -2.15 -48.82 -10.33
CA ARG A 424 -1.85 -49.79 -9.27
C ARG A 424 -3.10 -50.41 -8.66
N LEU A 425 -4.28 -49.89 -9.00
CA LEU A 425 -5.55 -50.30 -8.43
C LEU A 425 -6.40 -51.11 -9.44
N LEU A 426 -7.13 -52.08 -8.91
CA LEU A 426 -8.21 -52.80 -9.59
C LEU A 426 -9.46 -52.76 -8.70
N ILE A 427 -10.58 -52.30 -9.25
CA ILE A 427 -11.88 -52.41 -8.56
C ILE A 427 -12.61 -53.65 -9.08
N VAL A 428 -13.09 -54.45 -8.14
CA VAL A 428 -13.95 -55.60 -8.38
C VAL A 428 -15.29 -55.30 -7.74
N GLY A 429 -16.26 -54.91 -8.57
CA GLY A 429 -17.59 -54.54 -8.12
C GLY A 429 -18.59 -55.68 -8.27
N ALA A 430 -19.44 -55.88 -7.28
CA ALA A 430 -20.68 -56.64 -7.45
C ALA A 430 -21.79 -55.71 -7.93
N ASP A 431 -22.10 -55.76 -9.23
CA ASP A 431 -23.10 -54.90 -9.84
C ASP A 431 -24.54 -55.46 -9.73
N GLU A 432 -25.51 -54.79 -10.36
CA GLU A 432 -26.90 -55.27 -10.37
C GLU A 432 -27.07 -56.65 -11.02
N ALA A 433 -26.28 -56.95 -12.05
CA ALA A 433 -26.34 -58.26 -12.70
C ALA A 433 -25.76 -59.34 -11.80
N ASP A 434 -24.69 -59.05 -11.06
CA ASP A 434 -24.14 -59.92 -10.02
C ASP A 434 -25.16 -60.18 -8.91
N ILE A 435 -25.82 -59.14 -8.40
CA ILE A 435 -26.84 -59.29 -7.34
C ILE A 435 -28.04 -60.10 -7.84
N GLN A 436 -28.51 -59.87 -9.07
CA GLN A 436 -29.63 -60.65 -9.63
C GLN A 436 -29.27 -62.12 -9.78
N GLN A 437 -28.03 -62.40 -10.22
CA GLN A 437 -27.53 -63.75 -10.50
C GLN A 437 -27.17 -64.53 -9.24
N TYR A 438 -26.43 -63.91 -8.31
CA TYR A 438 -25.86 -64.58 -7.12
C TYR A 438 -26.64 -64.30 -5.83
N LYS A 439 -27.59 -63.37 -5.84
CA LYS A 439 -28.35 -62.84 -4.68
C LYS A 439 -27.51 -61.97 -3.75
N TYR A 440 -28.20 -61.13 -2.98
CA TYR A 440 -27.61 -60.28 -1.95
C TYR A 440 -28.16 -60.68 -0.57
N PRO A 441 -27.31 -60.83 0.47
CA PRO A 441 -25.84 -60.77 0.44
C PRO A 441 -25.22 -61.87 -0.45
N LEU A 442 -24.05 -61.58 -1.06
CA LEU A 442 -23.36 -62.55 -1.92
C LEU A 442 -22.95 -63.81 -1.12
N PRO A 443 -23.19 -65.03 -1.63
CA PRO A 443 -22.73 -66.24 -0.95
C PRO A 443 -21.21 -66.31 -0.78
N ASP A 444 -20.75 -66.89 0.33
CA ASP A 444 -19.33 -66.96 0.67
C ASP A 444 -18.52 -67.80 -0.34
N THR A 445 -19.14 -68.79 -1.00
CA THR A 445 -18.57 -69.53 -2.13
C THR A 445 -18.20 -68.62 -3.30
N VAL A 446 -19.05 -67.64 -3.63
CA VAL A 446 -18.84 -66.71 -4.75
C VAL A 446 -17.64 -65.82 -4.46
N LEU A 447 -17.55 -65.28 -3.24
CA LEU A 447 -16.42 -64.48 -2.80
C LEU A 447 -15.12 -65.30 -2.75
N ALA A 448 -15.15 -66.48 -2.15
CA ALA A 448 -13.98 -67.35 -2.03
C ALA A 448 -13.42 -67.79 -3.40
N GLN A 449 -14.29 -68.03 -4.39
CA GLN A 449 -13.88 -68.34 -5.76
C GLN A 449 -13.27 -67.12 -6.47
N ALA A 450 -13.86 -65.94 -6.31
CA ALA A 450 -13.32 -64.71 -6.89
C ALA A 450 -11.94 -64.37 -6.30
N ILE A 451 -11.79 -64.44 -4.98
CA ILE A 451 -10.52 -64.22 -4.26
C ILE A 451 -9.46 -65.23 -4.70
N ALA A 452 -9.80 -66.52 -4.81
CA ALA A 452 -8.87 -67.54 -5.27
C ALA A 452 -8.32 -67.24 -6.69
N LYS A 453 -9.18 -66.78 -7.61
CA LYS A 453 -8.75 -66.37 -8.95
C LYS A 453 -7.87 -65.13 -8.93
N LEU A 454 -8.17 -64.14 -8.09
CA LEU A 454 -7.36 -62.92 -7.97
C LEU A 454 -5.96 -63.21 -7.45
N GLU A 455 -5.84 -64.08 -6.45
CA GLU A 455 -4.52 -64.51 -5.97
C GLU A 455 -3.73 -65.32 -6.98
N GLN A 456 -4.38 -66.22 -7.72
CA GLN A 456 -3.72 -66.99 -8.78
C GLN A 456 -3.07 -66.07 -9.82
N HIS A 457 -3.64 -64.88 -10.06
CA HIS A 457 -3.09 -63.88 -10.97
C HIS A 457 -2.10 -62.90 -10.31
N GLY A 458 -1.75 -63.10 -9.04
CA GLY A 458 -0.66 -62.38 -8.38
C GLY A 458 -1.03 -60.99 -7.86
N ALA A 459 -2.25 -60.78 -7.35
CA ALA A 459 -2.58 -59.59 -6.58
C ALA A 459 -1.61 -59.40 -5.39
N ILE A 460 -1.22 -58.16 -5.11
CA ILE A 460 -0.26 -57.85 -4.05
C ILE A 460 -0.93 -57.56 -2.71
N ALA A 461 -2.15 -57.00 -2.76
CA ALA A 461 -3.04 -56.81 -1.63
C ALA A 461 -4.49 -56.93 -2.14
N ILE A 462 -5.36 -57.57 -1.38
CA ILE A 462 -6.78 -57.75 -1.68
C ILE A 462 -7.57 -57.27 -0.47
N GLY A 463 -8.35 -56.20 -0.63
CA GLY A 463 -9.28 -55.71 0.37
C GLY A 463 -10.70 -56.17 0.07
N LEU A 464 -11.29 -56.93 0.99
CA LEU A 464 -12.70 -57.32 0.94
C LEU A 464 -13.53 -56.30 1.71
N ASP A 465 -14.01 -55.26 1.04
CA ASP A 465 -14.92 -54.25 1.59
C ASP A 465 -16.38 -54.73 1.52
N ILE A 466 -16.61 -55.90 2.12
CA ILE A 466 -17.93 -56.51 2.26
C ILE A 466 -17.98 -57.11 3.67
N PHE A 467 -18.88 -56.59 4.51
CA PHE A 467 -19.07 -57.11 5.86
C PHE A 467 -19.44 -58.59 5.86
N ARG A 468 -18.73 -59.37 6.68
CA ARG A 468 -18.89 -60.82 6.83
C ARG A 468 -18.84 -61.24 8.31
N ASP A 469 -19.43 -60.43 9.18
CA ASP A 469 -19.63 -60.72 10.61
C ASP A 469 -20.51 -61.97 10.83
N GLN A 470 -21.46 -62.20 9.93
CA GLN A 470 -22.33 -63.38 9.90
C GLN A 470 -22.04 -64.27 8.67
N PRO A 471 -22.11 -65.61 8.82
CA PRO A 471 -21.97 -66.54 7.71
C PRO A 471 -23.03 -66.34 6.61
N VAL A 472 -22.61 -66.35 5.34
CA VAL A 472 -23.53 -66.34 4.18
C VAL A 472 -23.35 -67.63 3.38
N PRO A 473 -24.06 -68.72 3.74
CA PRO A 473 -23.88 -70.01 3.09
C PRO A 473 -24.36 -70.01 1.63
N PRO A 474 -23.85 -70.90 0.77
CA PRO A 474 -22.79 -71.88 1.06
C PRO A 474 -21.38 -71.29 0.96
N GLY A 475 -20.40 -71.95 1.60
CA GLY A 475 -18.96 -71.68 1.40
C GLY A 475 -18.24 -70.94 2.53
N HIS A 476 -18.88 -70.76 3.68
CA HIS A 476 -18.33 -69.98 4.79
C HIS A 476 -16.98 -70.48 5.29
N GLU A 477 -16.86 -71.80 5.55
CA GLU A 477 -15.60 -72.41 6.02
C GLU A 477 -14.44 -72.18 5.05
N LEU A 478 -14.71 -72.21 3.73
CA LEU A 478 -13.71 -71.93 2.71
C LEU A 478 -13.27 -70.46 2.76
N LEU A 479 -14.20 -69.52 2.90
CA LEU A 479 -13.87 -68.09 2.97
C LEU A 479 -13.07 -67.76 4.25
N VAL A 480 -13.47 -68.29 5.40
CA VAL A 480 -12.75 -68.08 6.67
C VAL A 480 -11.36 -68.72 6.61
N ALA A 481 -11.22 -69.92 6.05
CA ALA A 481 -9.91 -70.54 5.84
C ALA A 481 -9.00 -69.67 4.94
N GLN A 482 -9.56 -69.09 3.88
CA GLN A 482 -8.85 -68.13 3.01
C GLN A 482 -8.40 -66.89 3.79
N LEU A 483 -9.29 -66.28 4.60
CA LEU A 483 -8.96 -65.12 5.44
C LEU A 483 -7.83 -65.39 6.44
N ARG A 484 -7.74 -66.61 6.98
CA ARG A 484 -6.67 -67.00 7.91
C ARG A 484 -5.35 -67.31 7.21
N GLN A 485 -5.41 -68.01 6.07
CA GLN A 485 -4.22 -68.61 5.45
C GLN A 485 -3.55 -67.69 4.43
N LYS A 486 -4.27 -66.72 3.87
CA LYS A 486 -3.79 -65.89 2.76
C LYS A 486 -3.22 -64.57 3.26
N PRO A 487 -1.91 -64.34 3.17
CA PRO A 487 -1.28 -63.18 3.79
C PRO A 487 -1.64 -61.85 3.12
N ARG A 488 -2.21 -61.88 1.91
CA ARG A 488 -2.53 -60.68 1.12
C ARG A 488 -4.00 -60.28 1.18
N LEU A 489 -4.83 -61.00 1.93
CA LEU A 489 -6.26 -60.78 2.01
C LEU A 489 -6.60 -60.05 3.32
N PHE A 490 -7.28 -58.91 3.19
CA PHE A 490 -7.73 -58.07 4.30
C PHE A 490 -9.26 -58.00 4.28
N THR A 491 -9.85 -58.00 5.46
CA THR A 491 -11.31 -57.90 5.66
C THR A 491 -11.65 -56.66 6.49
N VAL A 492 -12.94 -56.35 6.56
CA VAL A 492 -13.45 -55.13 7.20
C VAL A 492 -14.24 -55.37 8.48
N CYS A 493 -14.19 -54.38 9.35
CA CYS A 493 -15.16 -54.16 10.42
C CYS A 493 -15.55 -52.67 10.47
N SER A 494 -16.58 -52.32 11.23
CA SER A 494 -16.97 -50.92 11.43
C SER A 494 -17.24 -50.65 12.90
N PHE A 495 -16.79 -49.49 13.39
CA PHE A 495 -16.99 -49.13 14.79
C PHE A 495 -18.44 -48.78 15.13
N GLY A 496 -19.16 -48.16 14.19
CA GLY A 496 -20.46 -47.53 14.44
C GLY A 496 -20.37 -46.32 15.39
N THR A 497 -21.42 -45.51 15.47
CA THR A 497 -21.51 -44.44 16.50
C THR A 497 -22.06 -44.95 17.83
N ARG A 498 -22.75 -46.10 17.79
CA ARG A 498 -23.32 -46.82 18.94
C ARG A 498 -23.02 -48.30 18.78
N LYS A 499 -23.07 -49.07 19.87
CA LYS A 499 -22.75 -50.49 19.88
C LYS A 499 -23.61 -51.30 18.91
N GLU A 500 -24.88 -50.92 18.71
CA GLU A 500 -25.80 -51.58 17.78
C GLU A 500 -25.51 -51.28 16.30
N GLN A 501 -24.66 -50.27 16.02
CA GLN A 501 -24.20 -49.93 14.68
C GLN A 501 -22.82 -50.50 14.36
N ALA A 502 -22.12 -51.04 15.37
CA ALA A 502 -20.82 -51.66 15.18
C ALA A 502 -20.98 -52.99 14.44
N VAL A 503 -20.11 -53.25 13.47
CA VAL A 503 -20.08 -54.51 12.71
C VAL A 503 -18.77 -55.21 13.01
N ALA A 504 -18.85 -56.46 13.48
CA ALA A 504 -17.68 -57.26 13.81
C ALA A 504 -16.92 -57.67 12.53
N PRO A 505 -15.61 -57.98 12.61
CA PRO A 505 -14.94 -58.68 11.53
C PRO A 505 -15.48 -60.12 11.40
N PRO A 506 -15.16 -60.83 10.31
CA PRO A 506 -15.51 -62.25 10.19
C PRO A 506 -14.91 -63.07 11.33
N PRO A 507 -15.63 -64.07 11.87
CA PRO A 507 -15.14 -64.88 12.98
C PRO A 507 -13.75 -65.46 12.72
N ASP A 508 -12.90 -65.41 13.75
CA ASP A 508 -11.53 -65.94 13.73
C ASP A 508 -10.60 -65.35 12.65
N SER A 509 -10.87 -64.12 12.21
CA SER A 509 -9.94 -63.37 11.35
C SER A 509 -8.73 -62.87 12.17
N PRO A 510 -7.48 -62.96 11.66
CA PRO A 510 -6.31 -62.40 12.33
C PRO A 510 -6.40 -60.87 12.47
N ASP A 511 -5.98 -60.33 13.62
CA ASP A 511 -6.05 -58.88 13.90
C ASP A 511 -5.25 -58.05 12.88
N GLU A 512 -4.12 -58.57 12.38
CA GLU A 512 -3.28 -57.91 11.37
C GLU A 512 -3.87 -57.93 9.95
N LYS A 513 -5.04 -58.55 9.77
CA LYS A 513 -5.75 -58.65 8.50
C LYS A 513 -7.13 -58.01 8.54
N ILE A 514 -7.42 -57.25 9.59
CA ILE A 514 -8.67 -56.52 9.77
C ILE A 514 -8.38 -55.01 9.70
N GLY A 515 -9.03 -54.32 8.78
CA GLY A 515 -9.02 -52.87 8.71
C GLY A 515 -10.42 -52.30 8.85
N PHE A 516 -10.60 -51.20 9.58
CA PHE A 516 -11.92 -50.57 9.64
C PHE A 516 -12.25 -49.84 8.34
N ASN A 517 -13.52 -49.81 7.93
CA ASN A 517 -13.98 -49.09 6.74
C ASN A 517 -14.81 -47.82 7.06
N ASP A 518 -14.80 -47.37 8.31
CA ASP A 518 -15.52 -46.16 8.73
C ASP A 518 -15.04 -44.91 7.95
N LEU A 519 -16.01 -44.15 7.41
CA LEU A 519 -15.78 -42.87 6.74
C LEU A 519 -16.18 -41.71 7.64
N GLU A 520 -15.22 -40.83 7.93
CA GLU A 520 -15.44 -39.62 8.71
C GLU A 520 -16.17 -38.56 7.87
N LYS A 521 -17.35 -38.17 8.35
CA LYS A 521 -18.22 -37.19 7.68
C LYS A 521 -18.12 -35.85 8.39
N ASP A 522 -18.03 -34.77 7.61
CA ASP A 522 -18.11 -33.41 8.14
C ASP A 522 -19.55 -33.07 8.52
N ALA A 523 -19.76 -31.90 9.14
CA ALA A 523 -21.08 -31.45 9.59
C ALA A 523 -22.12 -31.33 8.45
N ASP A 524 -21.66 -31.16 7.22
CA ASP A 524 -22.47 -31.15 5.99
C ASP A 524 -22.63 -32.54 5.35
N ASN A 525 -22.25 -33.61 6.08
CA ASN A 525 -22.32 -35.01 5.66
C ASN A 525 -21.37 -35.36 4.47
N THR A 526 -20.43 -34.49 4.14
CA THR A 526 -19.42 -34.72 3.09
C THR A 526 -18.18 -35.39 3.66
N VAL A 527 -17.68 -36.41 2.97
CA VAL A 527 -16.44 -37.11 3.30
C VAL A 527 -15.27 -36.31 2.72
N ARG A 528 -14.54 -35.60 3.57
CA ARG A 528 -13.30 -34.89 3.21
C ARG A 528 -12.07 -35.45 3.92
N ARG A 529 -12.29 -36.30 4.93
CA ARG A 529 -11.29 -36.76 5.89
C ARG A 529 -11.06 -38.26 5.77
N HIS A 530 -9.80 -38.66 5.79
CA HIS A 530 -9.35 -40.05 5.84
C HIS A 530 -8.88 -40.35 7.26
N LEU A 531 -9.66 -41.13 7.99
CA LEU A 531 -9.26 -41.71 9.26
C LEU A 531 -8.29 -42.87 8.98
N LEU A 532 -7.01 -42.66 9.25
CA LEU A 532 -5.92 -43.62 9.03
C LEU A 532 -5.86 -44.65 10.16
N SER A 533 -5.90 -44.17 11.39
CA SER A 533 -5.80 -45.02 12.57
C SER A 533 -6.49 -44.40 13.77
N ARG A 534 -6.85 -45.22 14.75
CA ARG A 534 -7.39 -44.77 16.02
C ARG A 534 -7.09 -45.77 17.12
N THR A 535 -7.20 -45.33 18.36
CA THR A 535 -7.17 -46.25 19.49
C THR A 535 -8.44 -47.11 19.48
N PRO A 536 -8.31 -48.45 19.62
CA PRO A 536 -9.45 -49.34 19.80
C PRO A 536 -10.31 -48.91 21.00
N ASN A 537 -11.61 -49.15 20.93
CA ASN A 537 -12.55 -48.81 22.01
C ASN A 537 -13.29 -50.08 22.46
N GLU A 538 -13.31 -50.34 23.77
CA GLU A 538 -13.94 -51.51 24.40
C GLU A 538 -15.44 -51.66 24.13
N ILE A 539 -16.11 -50.59 23.67
CA ILE A 539 -17.55 -50.59 23.39
C ILE A 539 -17.87 -51.24 22.03
N SER A 540 -16.94 -51.21 21.08
CA SER A 540 -17.18 -51.69 19.71
C SER A 540 -16.80 -53.16 19.54
N SER A 541 -17.46 -53.86 18.62
CA SER A 541 -17.06 -55.19 18.16
C SER A 541 -15.90 -55.17 17.16
N CYS A 542 -15.51 -53.98 16.67
CA CYS A 542 -14.35 -53.75 15.82
C CYS A 542 -13.18 -53.27 16.69
N ASN A 543 -12.13 -54.08 16.79
CA ASN A 543 -10.98 -53.83 17.67
C ASN A 543 -9.71 -53.39 16.92
N THR A 544 -9.72 -53.37 15.59
CA THR A 544 -8.54 -52.93 14.82
C THR A 544 -8.24 -51.45 15.05
N GLY A 545 -6.95 -51.11 15.07
CA GLY A 545 -6.49 -49.73 15.18
C GLY A 545 -6.34 -49.01 13.83
N TYR A 546 -6.46 -49.72 12.71
CA TYR A 546 -6.03 -49.23 11.39
C TYR A 546 -7.13 -49.34 10.35
N SER A 547 -7.17 -48.39 9.41
CA SER A 547 -8.16 -48.40 8.32
C SER A 547 -7.79 -49.42 7.25
N LEU A 548 -8.80 -49.94 6.55
CA LEU A 548 -8.59 -50.84 5.41
C LEU A 548 -7.64 -50.21 4.38
N SER A 549 -7.83 -48.92 4.08
CA SER A 549 -7.00 -48.20 3.11
C SER A 549 -5.55 -48.05 3.55
N LEU A 550 -5.29 -47.90 4.85
CA LEU A 550 -3.92 -47.87 5.38
C LEU A 550 -3.26 -49.26 5.29
N GLU A 551 -3.97 -50.31 5.68
CA GLU A 551 -3.47 -51.70 5.62
C GLU A 551 -3.11 -52.12 4.20
N LEU A 552 -3.99 -51.83 3.23
CA LEU A 552 -3.74 -52.15 1.82
C LEU A 552 -2.56 -51.36 1.25
N ALA A 553 -2.41 -50.10 1.63
CA ALA A 553 -1.28 -49.28 1.21
C ALA A 553 0.04 -49.79 1.83
N ASN A 554 0.03 -50.15 3.11
CA ASN A 554 1.21 -50.69 3.79
C ASN A 554 1.63 -52.03 3.17
N GLN A 555 0.68 -52.95 2.94
CA GLN A 555 0.95 -54.23 2.29
C GLN A 555 1.54 -54.07 0.88
N TYR A 556 1.06 -53.09 0.11
CA TYR A 556 1.58 -52.80 -1.23
C TYR A 556 3.03 -52.30 -1.18
N LEU A 557 3.31 -51.36 -0.28
CA LEU A 557 4.61 -50.70 -0.16
C LEU A 557 5.69 -51.63 0.43
N GLU A 558 5.33 -52.48 1.40
CA GLU A 558 6.25 -53.47 1.97
C GLU A 558 6.59 -54.61 0.98
N ALA A 559 5.70 -54.89 0.03
CA ALA A 559 5.88 -55.93 -0.97
C ALA A 559 6.63 -55.47 -2.23
N GLN A 560 7.05 -54.20 -2.29
CA GLN A 560 7.89 -53.70 -3.38
C GLN A 560 9.32 -54.25 -3.32
N ALA A 561 10.07 -54.06 -4.41
CA ALA A 561 11.48 -54.46 -4.47
C ALA A 561 12.34 -53.75 -3.41
N GLU A 562 12.02 -52.49 -3.11
CA GLU A 562 12.55 -51.73 -1.99
C GLU A 562 11.41 -51.52 -0.97
N PRO A 563 11.34 -52.34 0.10
CA PRO A 563 10.26 -52.26 1.06
C PRO A 563 10.24 -50.92 1.82
N ILE A 564 9.07 -50.28 1.85
CA ILE A 564 8.84 -49.06 2.63
C ILE A 564 7.88 -49.39 3.78
N SER A 565 8.38 -49.40 5.01
CA SER A 565 7.58 -49.63 6.22
C SER A 565 7.02 -48.33 6.79
N ALA A 566 5.79 -48.39 7.28
CA ALA A 566 5.18 -47.29 8.00
C ALA A 566 5.82 -47.10 9.39
N THR A 567 6.10 -45.86 9.77
CA THR A 567 6.57 -45.48 11.11
C THR A 567 5.72 -44.35 11.68
N ILE A 568 5.80 -44.11 12.99
CA ILE A 568 5.10 -43.02 13.66
C ILE A 568 6.13 -42.02 14.18
N THR A 569 5.98 -40.76 13.80
CA THR A 569 6.80 -39.63 14.26
C THR A 569 6.57 -39.31 15.75
N PRO A 570 7.48 -38.58 16.42
CA PRO A 570 7.24 -38.09 17.79
C PRO A 570 5.95 -37.26 17.93
N GLU A 571 5.57 -36.54 16.88
CA GLU A 571 4.32 -35.78 16.78
C GLU A 571 3.09 -36.65 16.47
N LYS A 572 3.24 -37.99 16.52
CA LYS A 572 2.21 -39.00 16.29
C LYS A 572 1.65 -39.06 14.86
N ASN A 573 2.33 -38.44 13.88
CA ASN A 573 1.96 -38.56 12.46
C ASN A 573 2.52 -39.86 11.87
N TRP A 574 1.76 -40.46 10.95
CA TRP A 574 2.26 -41.57 10.12
C TRP A 574 3.30 -41.07 9.12
N GLN A 575 4.35 -41.87 8.93
CA GLN A 575 5.45 -41.57 8.03
C GLN A 575 5.81 -42.80 7.20
N PHE A 576 5.95 -42.59 5.89
CA PHE A 576 6.43 -43.57 4.92
C PHE A 576 7.67 -43.00 4.23
N ASP A 577 8.85 -43.56 4.51
CA ASP A 577 10.13 -42.98 4.10
C ASP A 577 10.21 -41.48 4.48
N GLN A 578 10.24 -40.55 3.52
CA GLN A 578 10.28 -39.10 3.77
C GLN A 578 8.90 -38.43 3.78
N VAL A 579 7.83 -39.17 3.51
CA VAL A 579 6.47 -38.63 3.40
C VAL A 579 5.76 -38.71 4.75
N ILE A 580 5.39 -37.55 5.29
CA ILE A 580 4.67 -37.44 6.55
C ILE A 580 3.19 -37.17 6.25
N LEU A 581 2.30 -38.04 6.72
CA LEU A 581 0.85 -37.85 6.69
C LEU A 581 0.44 -37.00 7.91
N LYS A 582 0.52 -35.68 7.75
CA LYS A 582 0.28 -34.72 8.83
C LYS A 582 -1.17 -34.79 9.32
N ASN A 583 -1.34 -35.10 10.61
CA ASN A 583 -2.63 -35.24 11.27
C ASN A 583 -3.40 -33.91 11.29
N LEU A 584 -4.73 -34.00 11.14
CA LEU A 584 -5.65 -32.88 11.29
C LEU A 584 -5.89 -32.60 12.77
N GLU A 585 -5.62 -31.37 13.18
CA GLU A 585 -5.91 -30.83 14.50
C GLU A 585 -7.10 -29.86 14.45
N SER A 586 -7.63 -29.49 15.62
CA SER A 586 -8.51 -28.32 15.72
C SER A 586 -7.80 -27.10 15.12
N ARG A 587 -8.50 -26.30 14.31
CA ARG A 587 -7.96 -25.13 13.59
C ARG A 587 -7.07 -25.46 12.38
N SER A 588 -7.10 -26.69 11.87
CA SER A 588 -6.43 -27.05 10.61
C SER A 588 -7.17 -26.50 9.40
N GLY A 589 -6.53 -25.59 8.66
CA GLY A 589 -7.16 -24.92 7.51
C GLY A 589 -8.48 -24.26 7.90
N GLY A 590 -9.55 -24.53 7.17
CA GLY A 590 -10.90 -24.01 7.45
C GLY A 590 -11.61 -24.63 8.66
N TYR A 591 -11.13 -25.76 9.20
CA TYR A 591 -11.79 -26.41 10.34
C TYR A 591 -11.55 -25.64 11.64
N GLN A 592 -12.58 -25.47 12.47
CA GLN A 592 -12.46 -24.76 13.76
C GLN A 592 -12.80 -25.71 14.91
N ASN A 593 -13.93 -26.40 14.80
CA ASN A 593 -14.41 -27.37 15.80
C ASN A 593 -14.37 -28.80 15.25
N LEU A 594 -13.18 -29.24 14.82
CA LEU A 594 -12.96 -30.60 14.31
C LEU A 594 -12.88 -31.61 15.46
N ASP A 595 -13.59 -32.73 15.32
CA ASP A 595 -13.30 -33.93 16.12
C ASP A 595 -12.01 -34.58 15.62
N ALA A 596 -10.89 -34.23 16.24
CA ALA A 596 -9.55 -34.67 15.89
C ALA A 596 -9.13 -35.99 16.59
N ARG A 597 -10.09 -36.85 16.95
CA ARG A 597 -9.80 -38.18 17.50
C ARG A 597 -9.26 -39.12 16.43
N GLY A 598 -8.21 -39.88 16.76
CA GLY A 598 -7.49 -40.70 15.79
C GLY A 598 -6.58 -39.88 14.87
N ASN A 599 -5.88 -40.56 13.97
CA ASN A 599 -5.06 -39.95 12.93
C ASN A 599 -5.93 -39.73 11.69
N GLN A 600 -6.16 -38.48 11.33
CA GLN A 600 -6.98 -38.07 10.21
C GLN A 600 -6.20 -37.15 9.29
N ILE A 601 -6.34 -37.33 7.97
CA ILE A 601 -5.79 -36.41 6.96
C ILE A 601 -6.89 -35.96 5.99
N LEU A 602 -6.67 -34.86 5.29
CA LEU A 602 -7.55 -34.48 4.18
C LEU A 602 -7.36 -35.44 3.00
N ILE A 603 -8.48 -35.93 2.44
CA ILE A 603 -8.45 -36.76 1.25
C ILE A 603 -8.09 -35.87 0.06
N ASN A 604 -6.92 -36.11 -0.53
CA ASN A 604 -6.58 -35.51 -1.81
C ASN A 604 -7.23 -36.31 -2.96
N TYR A 605 -8.55 -36.16 -3.14
CA TYR A 605 -9.29 -36.82 -4.22
C TYR A 605 -8.62 -36.59 -5.57
N ARG A 606 -8.53 -37.65 -6.35
CA ARG A 606 -7.94 -37.62 -7.70
C ARG A 606 -8.99 -37.07 -8.64
N ALA A 607 -8.63 -36.08 -9.46
CA ALA A 607 -9.57 -35.45 -10.40
C ALA A 607 -9.83 -36.37 -11.61
N THR A 608 -10.52 -37.49 -11.41
CA THR A 608 -10.77 -38.52 -12.42
C THR A 608 -12.19 -39.05 -12.33
N ASP A 609 -12.80 -39.40 -13.46
CA ASP A 609 -14.10 -40.08 -13.50
C ASP A 609 -14.00 -41.54 -13.02
N ARG A 610 -12.79 -42.13 -13.06
CA ARG A 610 -12.52 -43.50 -12.61
C ARG A 610 -11.21 -43.56 -11.85
N ILE A 611 -11.26 -44.00 -10.60
CA ILE A 611 -10.07 -44.06 -9.72
C ILE A 611 -9.11 -45.18 -10.09
N ALA A 612 -9.61 -46.36 -10.47
CA ALA A 612 -8.80 -47.49 -10.91
C ALA A 612 -8.71 -47.56 -12.44
N GLN A 613 -7.56 -47.99 -12.96
CA GLN A 613 -7.37 -48.17 -14.40
C GLN A 613 -8.33 -49.22 -14.99
N HIS A 614 -8.67 -50.24 -14.21
CA HIS A 614 -9.62 -51.27 -14.59
C HIS A 614 -10.65 -51.46 -13.48
N THR A 615 -11.90 -51.67 -13.90
CA THR A 615 -13.01 -52.09 -13.06
C THR A 615 -13.64 -53.31 -13.72
N VAL A 616 -13.84 -54.37 -12.94
CA VAL A 616 -14.43 -55.64 -13.41
C VAL A 616 -15.53 -56.09 -12.46
N THR A 617 -16.45 -56.93 -12.95
CA THR A 617 -17.52 -57.49 -12.14
C THR A 617 -17.13 -58.82 -11.48
N ILE A 618 -17.83 -59.24 -10.42
CA ILE A 618 -17.61 -60.57 -9.82
C ILE A 618 -17.85 -61.66 -10.87
N LYS A 619 -18.89 -61.51 -11.69
CA LYS A 619 -19.17 -62.39 -12.83
C LYS A 619 -18.03 -62.44 -13.84
N ASP A 620 -17.39 -61.33 -14.18
CA ASP A 620 -16.26 -61.34 -15.12
C ASP A 620 -15.08 -62.17 -14.60
N ILE A 621 -14.84 -62.14 -13.29
CA ILE A 621 -13.83 -62.99 -12.63
C ILE A 621 -14.24 -64.46 -12.71
N LEU A 622 -15.48 -64.79 -12.34
CA LEU A 622 -15.96 -66.17 -12.29
C LEU A 622 -16.10 -66.81 -13.67
N THR A 623 -16.42 -66.02 -14.70
CA THR A 623 -16.54 -66.50 -16.09
C THR A 623 -15.23 -66.48 -16.87
N GLY A 624 -14.11 -66.05 -16.27
CA GLY A 624 -12.79 -66.11 -16.89
C GLY A 624 -12.49 -64.98 -17.88
N LYS A 625 -13.20 -63.86 -17.78
CA LYS A 625 -12.94 -62.64 -18.58
C LYS A 625 -11.87 -61.74 -17.97
N LEU A 626 -11.46 -62.02 -16.75
CA LEU A 626 -10.39 -61.32 -16.04
C LEU A 626 -9.03 -61.62 -16.70
N LYS A 627 -8.33 -60.57 -17.13
CA LYS A 627 -6.98 -60.72 -17.68
C LYS A 627 -5.91 -60.69 -16.57
N PRO A 628 -4.91 -61.60 -16.58
CA PRO A 628 -3.87 -61.66 -15.54
C PRO A 628 -3.14 -60.33 -15.29
N GLU A 629 -2.87 -59.57 -16.36
CA GLU A 629 -2.17 -58.28 -16.30
C GLU A 629 -2.95 -57.17 -15.58
N TRP A 630 -4.25 -57.34 -15.41
CA TRP A 630 -5.09 -56.41 -14.64
C TRP A 630 -4.99 -56.63 -13.13
N VAL A 631 -4.39 -57.75 -12.69
CA VAL A 631 -4.34 -58.16 -11.27
C VAL A 631 -2.91 -58.18 -10.73
N LYS A 632 -1.97 -58.64 -11.57
CA LYS A 632 -0.58 -58.84 -11.17
C LYS A 632 0.03 -57.56 -10.58
N ASN A 633 0.58 -57.67 -9.37
CA ASN A 633 1.22 -56.58 -8.63
C ASN A 633 0.31 -55.37 -8.37
N ARG A 634 -1.01 -55.57 -8.29
CA ARG A 634 -2.00 -54.50 -8.02
C ARG A 634 -2.70 -54.70 -6.68
N VAL A 635 -3.13 -53.58 -6.08
CA VAL A 635 -4.09 -53.58 -4.98
C VAL A 635 -5.48 -53.79 -5.57
N VAL A 636 -6.17 -54.82 -5.08
CA VAL A 636 -7.52 -55.17 -5.52
C VAL A 636 -8.50 -54.83 -4.42
N LEU A 637 -9.54 -54.07 -4.75
CA LEU A 637 -10.63 -53.72 -3.85
C LEU A 637 -11.89 -54.42 -4.32
N ILE A 638 -12.47 -55.26 -3.47
CA ILE A 638 -13.68 -56.04 -3.74
C ILE A 638 -14.81 -55.45 -2.91
N GLY A 639 -15.90 -55.03 -3.55
CA GLY A 639 -17.05 -54.46 -2.86
C GLY A 639 -18.33 -54.48 -3.70
N VAL A 640 -19.40 -53.91 -3.17
CA VAL A 640 -20.71 -53.88 -3.84
C VAL A 640 -20.90 -52.56 -4.57
N THR A 641 -21.08 -52.61 -5.89
CA THR A 641 -21.26 -51.43 -6.75
C THR A 641 -22.67 -51.32 -7.33
N ALA A 642 -23.56 -52.23 -6.96
CA ALA A 642 -24.96 -52.23 -7.36
C ALA A 642 -25.73 -51.01 -6.78
N ALA A 643 -26.61 -50.44 -7.59
CA ALA A 643 -27.38 -49.24 -7.21
C ALA A 643 -28.40 -49.50 -6.10
N SER A 644 -28.91 -50.73 -6.02
CA SER A 644 -29.89 -51.22 -5.04
C SER A 644 -29.34 -51.36 -3.62
N VAL A 645 -28.01 -51.38 -3.46
CA VAL A 645 -27.34 -51.43 -2.16
C VAL A 645 -26.88 -50.02 -1.78
N GLN A 646 -27.28 -49.56 -0.60
CA GLN A 646 -26.99 -48.21 -0.13
C GLN A 646 -25.56 -48.10 0.38
N ASP A 647 -24.67 -47.52 -0.43
CA ASP A 647 -23.28 -47.21 -0.07
C ASP A 647 -22.78 -45.94 -0.79
N GLU A 648 -23.66 -44.97 -1.02
CA GLU A 648 -23.29 -43.67 -1.59
C GLU A 648 -22.99 -42.65 -0.50
N HIS A 649 -21.86 -41.96 -0.64
CA HIS A 649 -21.43 -40.90 0.27
C HIS A 649 -21.24 -39.60 -0.50
N ASN A 650 -21.54 -38.47 0.15
CA ASN A 650 -21.25 -37.15 -0.41
C ASN A 650 -19.74 -36.92 -0.37
N THR A 651 -19.16 -36.48 -1.48
CA THR A 651 -17.76 -36.09 -1.60
C THR A 651 -17.67 -34.72 -2.29
N PRO A 652 -16.51 -34.05 -2.29
CA PRO A 652 -16.33 -32.82 -3.05
C PRO A 652 -16.63 -32.94 -4.55
N TYR A 653 -16.55 -34.15 -5.13
CA TYR A 653 -16.86 -34.44 -6.52
C TYR A 653 -18.32 -34.92 -6.75
N GLY A 654 -19.16 -34.89 -5.73
CA GLY A 654 -20.54 -35.39 -5.77
C GLY A 654 -20.68 -36.72 -5.05
N LYS A 655 -21.72 -37.50 -5.39
CA LYS A 655 -21.94 -38.81 -4.78
C LYS A 655 -20.97 -39.85 -5.32
N MET A 656 -20.35 -40.60 -4.42
CA MET A 656 -19.35 -41.64 -4.74
C MET A 656 -19.62 -42.88 -3.89
N ARG A 657 -19.32 -44.07 -4.42
CA ARG A 657 -19.46 -45.33 -3.68
C ARG A 657 -18.38 -45.45 -2.60
N GLY A 658 -18.69 -46.05 -1.45
CA GLY A 658 -17.72 -46.25 -0.36
C GLY A 658 -16.44 -46.95 -0.82
N LEU A 659 -16.60 -47.99 -1.63
CA LEU A 659 -15.48 -48.70 -2.28
C LEU A 659 -14.55 -47.79 -3.09
N GLU A 660 -15.11 -46.82 -3.83
CA GLU A 660 -14.34 -45.86 -4.62
C GLU A 660 -13.65 -44.83 -3.73
N VAL A 661 -14.30 -44.41 -2.63
CA VAL A 661 -13.69 -43.54 -1.62
C VAL A 661 -12.47 -44.22 -0.98
N HIS A 662 -12.57 -45.50 -0.61
CA HIS A 662 -11.43 -46.28 -0.11
C HIS A 662 -10.33 -46.44 -1.18
N ALA A 663 -10.68 -46.61 -2.45
CA ALA A 663 -9.71 -46.61 -3.55
C ALA A 663 -8.96 -45.28 -3.66
N HIS A 664 -9.64 -44.14 -3.50
CA HIS A 664 -8.99 -42.82 -3.42
C HIS A 664 -8.06 -42.73 -2.20
N MET A 665 -8.46 -43.29 -1.07
CA MET A 665 -7.66 -43.31 0.16
C MET A 665 -6.38 -44.16 0.04
N VAL A 666 -6.44 -45.29 -0.66
CA VAL A 666 -5.24 -46.08 -1.00
C VAL A 666 -4.39 -45.31 -2.01
N SER A 667 -4.99 -44.82 -3.10
CA SER A 667 -4.29 -44.09 -4.17
C SER A 667 -3.53 -42.88 -3.63
N GLN A 668 -4.07 -42.12 -2.66
CA GLN A 668 -3.36 -40.95 -2.11
C GLN A 668 -2.08 -41.34 -1.36
N ILE A 669 -2.09 -42.43 -0.57
CA ILE A 669 -0.90 -42.87 0.17
C ILE A 669 0.16 -43.34 -0.84
N LEU A 670 -0.23 -44.24 -1.74
CA LEU A 670 0.69 -44.78 -2.76
C LEU A 670 1.25 -43.67 -3.66
N SER A 671 0.42 -42.72 -4.10
CA SER A 671 0.86 -41.62 -4.97
C SER A 671 1.77 -40.64 -4.23
N ALA A 672 1.53 -40.39 -2.94
CA ALA A 672 2.39 -39.52 -2.14
C ALA A 672 3.77 -40.14 -1.94
N VAL A 673 3.83 -41.45 -1.65
CA VAL A 673 5.08 -42.18 -1.41
C VAL A 673 5.88 -42.37 -2.70
N GLU A 674 5.30 -42.97 -3.74
CA GLU A 674 6.04 -43.35 -4.95
C GLU A 674 6.17 -42.21 -5.97
N ASN A 675 5.13 -41.39 -6.13
CA ASN A 675 5.08 -40.36 -7.18
C ASN A 675 5.28 -38.94 -6.64
N ARG A 676 5.52 -38.79 -5.32
CA ARG A 676 5.60 -37.49 -4.65
C ARG A 676 4.40 -36.59 -4.94
N ARG A 677 3.21 -37.18 -5.18
CA ARG A 677 1.95 -36.43 -5.34
C ARG A 677 1.69 -35.68 -4.03
N PRO A 678 1.49 -34.35 -4.07
CA PRO A 678 1.36 -33.58 -2.84
C PRO A 678 0.14 -34.02 -2.04
N LEU A 679 0.30 -34.06 -0.71
CA LEU A 679 -0.83 -34.16 0.22
C LEU A 679 -1.43 -32.76 0.42
N ILE A 680 -2.68 -32.70 0.85
CA ILE A 680 -3.28 -31.40 1.17
C ILE A 680 -2.65 -30.87 2.46
N TRP A 681 -2.01 -29.72 2.34
CA TRP A 681 -1.40 -29.00 3.45
C TRP A 681 -2.08 -27.65 3.65
N TRP A 682 -1.95 -27.11 4.85
CA TRP A 682 -2.49 -25.82 5.24
C TRP A 682 -1.43 -25.02 5.98
N LEU A 683 -1.61 -23.70 6.03
CA LEU A 683 -0.71 -22.81 6.74
C LEU A 683 -0.88 -22.92 8.27
N PRO A 684 0.19 -22.69 9.05
CA PRO A 684 0.08 -22.40 10.47
C PRO A 684 -0.82 -21.18 10.73
N LEU A 685 -1.44 -21.12 11.92
CA LEU A 685 -2.41 -20.08 12.28
C LEU A 685 -1.90 -18.64 12.08
N TRP A 686 -0.60 -18.40 12.36
CA TRP A 686 0.02 -17.08 12.18
C TRP A 686 0.19 -16.69 10.71
N ASP A 687 0.62 -17.62 9.86
CA ASP A 687 0.77 -17.38 8.42
C ASP A 687 -0.60 -17.18 7.76
N ASP A 688 -1.61 -17.92 8.22
CA ASP A 688 -3.01 -17.72 7.88
C ASP A 688 -3.49 -16.30 8.22
N ALA A 689 -3.11 -15.78 9.39
CA ALA A 689 -3.45 -14.43 9.81
C ALA A 689 -2.75 -13.36 8.95
N LEU A 690 -1.47 -13.57 8.64
CA LEU A 690 -0.72 -12.70 7.74
C LEU A 690 -1.32 -12.68 6.33
N TRP A 691 -1.76 -13.82 5.82
CA TRP A 691 -2.42 -13.92 4.51
C TRP A 691 -3.71 -13.11 4.45
N VAL A 692 -4.60 -13.26 5.43
CA VAL A 692 -5.86 -12.50 5.50
C VAL A 692 -5.59 -11.01 5.70
N TRP A 693 -4.62 -10.67 6.55
CA TRP A 693 -4.24 -9.28 6.78
C TRP A 693 -3.65 -8.61 5.53
N PHE A 694 -2.82 -9.31 4.77
CA PHE A 694 -2.27 -8.83 3.51
C PHE A 694 -3.38 -8.44 2.52
N TRP A 695 -4.41 -9.29 2.39
CA TRP A 695 -5.55 -9.01 1.51
C TRP A 695 -6.48 -7.91 2.05
N SER A 696 -6.63 -7.83 3.37
CA SER A 696 -7.30 -6.72 4.05
C SER A 696 -6.61 -5.38 3.74
N LEU A 697 -5.29 -5.32 3.92
CA LEU A 697 -4.48 -4.13 3.65
C LEU A 697 -4.54 -3.74 2.16
N THR A 698 -4.42 -4.72 1.27
CA THR A 698 -4.50 -4.52 -0.19
C THR A 698 -5.85 -3.91 -0.58
N GLY A 699 -6.96 -4.41 -0.04
CA GLY A 699 -8.30 -3.85 -0.27
C GLY A 699 -8.39 -2.38 0.16
N GLY A 700 -7.84 -2.04 1.33
CA GLY A 700 -7.80 -0.66 1.82
C GLY A 700 -6.92 0.27 0.95
N VAL A 701 -5.73 -0.17 0.56
CA VAL A 701 -4.77 0.60 -0.27
C VAL A 701 -5.35 0.86 -1.66
N VAL A 702 -5.91 -0.17 -2.31
CA VAL A 702 -6.50 -0.06 -3.65
C VAL A 702 -7.63 0.96 -3.68
N VAL A 703 -8.58 0.87 -2.74
CA VAL A 703 -9.71 1.80 -2.67
C VAL A 703 -9.22 3.22 -2.38
N TRP A 704 -8.25 3.37 -1.49
CA TRP A 704 -7.64 4.65 -1.17
C TRP A 704 -6.99 5.29 -2.41
N GLN A 705 -6.21 4.54 -3.20
CA GLN A 705 -5.59 5.06 -4.43
C GLN A 705 -6.62 5.50 -5.47
N VAL A 706 -7.70 4.72 -5.66
CA VAL A 706 -8.79 5.08 -6.60
C VAL A 706 -9.50 6.35 -6.15
N ARG A 707 -9.72 6.51 -4.83
CA ARG A 707 -10.32 7.73 -4.23
C ARG A 707 -9.46 8.97 -4.42
N VAL A 708 -8.14 8.86 -4.29
CA VAL A 708 -7.21 9.99 -4.48
C VAL A 708 -7.11 10.42 -5.93
N ARG A 709 -7.13 9.48 -6.88
CA ARG A 709 -6.90 9.76 -8.31
C ARG A 709 -8.16 10.11 -9.13
N SER A 710 -9.36 9.87 -8.60
CA SER A 710 -10.60 9.98 -9.39
C SER A 710 -11.56 11.04 -8.81
N PRO A 711 -11.63 12.25 -9.41
CA PRO A 711 -12.45 13.35 -8.87
C PRO A 711 -13.96 13.20 -9.16
N ARG A 712 -14.35 12.50 -10.24
CA ARG A 712 -15.77 12.34 -10.61
C ARG A 712 -16.41 11.13 -9.89
N PRO A 713 -17.58 11.28 -9.26
CA PRO A 713 -18.18 10.24 -8.41
C PRO A 713 -18.61 8.97 -9.19
N VAL A 714 -19.10 9.12 -10.43
CA VAL A 714 -19.53 7.99 -11.27
C VAL A 714 -18.32 7.15 -11.72
N VAL A 715 -17.29 7.80 -12.26
CA VAL A 715 -16.04 7.14 -12.68
C VAL A 715 -15.35 6.46 -11.51
N ARG A 716 -15.42 7.07 -10.32
CA ARG A 716 -14.90 6.48 -9.08
C ARG A 716 -15.60 5.17 -8.73
N ARG A 717 -16.94 5.12 -8.76
CA ARG A 717 -17.69 3.88 -8.47
C ARG A 717 -17.35 2.75 -9.45
N LEU A 718 -17.31 3.07 -10.75
CA LEU A 718 -16.94 2.09 -11.78
C LEU A 718 -15.52 1.53 -11.59
N ARG A 719 -14.53 2.42 -11.34
CA ARG A 719 -13.15 1.99 -11.05
C ARG A 719 -13.04 1.17 -9.78
N LEU A 720 -13.79 1.51 -8.73
CA LEU A 720 -13.78 0.73 -7.48
C LEU A 720 -14.27 -0.69 -7.70
N VAL A 721 -15.41 -0.86 -8.40
CA VAL A 721 -15.93 -2.19 -8.74
C VAL A 721 -14.92 -2.95 -9.57
N LEU A 722 -14.35 -2.32 -10.60
CA LEU A 722 -13.35 -2.97 -11.47
C LEU A 722 -12.13 -3.47 -10.68
N VAL A 723 -11.51 -2.62 -9.87
CA VAL A 723 -10.26 -3.01 -9.18
C VAL A 723 -10.53 -4.01 -8.05
N LEU A 724 -11.66 -3.90 -7.34
CA LEU A 724 -12.05 -4.91 -6.34
C LEU A 724 -12.33 -6.26 -7.01
N SER A 725 -13.02 -6.29 -8.15
CA SER A 725 -13.24 -7.53 -8.91
C SER A 725 -11.93 -8.15 -9.38
N ILE A 726 -11.02 -7.35 -9.95
CA ILE A 726 -9.69 -7.83 -10.37
C ILE A 726 -8.92 -8.41 -9.19
N SER A 727 -8.94 -7.72 -8.04
CA SER A 727 -8.23 -8.17 -6.84
C SER A 727 -8.80 -9.49 -6.32
N THR A 728 -10.12 -9.62 -6.25
CA THR A 728 -10.80 -10.86 -5.85
C THR A 728 -10.50 -12.02 -6.79
N THR A 729 -10.55 -11.80 -8.12
CA THR A 729 -10.17 -12.81 -9.11
C THR A 729 -8.71 -13.21 -8.97
N PHE A 730 -7.82 -12.27 -8.65
CA PHE A 730 -6.43 -12.57 -8.40
C PHE A 730 -6.23 -13.42 -7.13
N VAL A 731 -6.88 -13.09 -6.01
CA VAL A 731 -6.85 -13.94 -4.79
C VAL A 731 -7.32 -15.36 -5.11
N TYR A 732 -8.42 -15.47 -5.83
CA TYR A 732 -8.96 -16.76 -6.29
C TYR A 732 -7.93 -17.56 -7.10
N GLY A 733 -7.31 -16.92 -8.08
CA GLY A 733 -6.28 -17.53 -8.92
C GLY A 733 -5.06 -18.01 -8.11
N VAL A 734 -4.61 -17.21 -7.13
CA VAL A 734 -3.49 -17.61 -6.26
C VAL A 734 -3.88 -18.83 -5.41
N CYS A 735 -5.04 -18.83 -4.76
CA CYS A 735 -5.51 -19.99 -4.01
C CYS A 735 -5.66 -21.25 -4.88
N TRP A 736 -6.13 -21.10 -6.12
CA TRP A 736 -6.22 -22.21 -7.08
C TRP A 736 -4.84 -22.76 -7.44
N VAL A 737 -3.86 -21.91 -7.76
CA VAL A 737 -2.48 -22.32 -8.07
C VAL A 737 -1.82 -23.05 -6.90
N PHE A 738 -1.97 -22.54 -5.68
CA PHE A 738 -1.44 -23.22 -4.48
C PHE A 738 -2.11 -24.58 -4.26
N LEU A 739 -3.43 -24.69 -4.53
CA LEU A 739 -4.14 -25.96 -4.40
C LEU A 739 -3.63 -27.02 -5.38
N LEU A 740 -3.16 -26.65 -6.58
CA LEU A 740 -2.51 -27.59 -7.51
C LEU A 740 -1.24 -28.22 -6.93
N GLN A 741 -0.61 -27.54 -5.96
CA GLN A 741 0.55 -28.03 -5.20
C GLN A 741 0.16 -28.60 -3.83
N GLY A 742 -1.13 -28.84 -3.58
CA GLY A 742 -1.67 -29.33 -2.32
C GLY A 742 -1.97 -28.25 -1.27
N GLY A 743 -1.69 -26.98 -1.53
CA GLY A 743 -1.89 -25.90 -0.56
C GLY A 743 -3.32 -25.41 -0.46
N TRP A 744 -3.97 -25.66 0.68
CA TRP A 744 -5.28 -25.08 1.01
C TRP A 744 -5.11 -23.76 1.75
N LEU A 745 -5.26 -22.65 1.02
CA LEU A 745 -5.23 -21.28 1.57
C LEU A 745 -6.65 -20.79 1.90
N PRO A 746 -6.83 -19.92 2.92
CA PRO A 746 -8.14 -19.43 3.35
C PRO A 746 -8.70 -18.36 2.40
N LEU A 747 -9.25 -18.82 1.27
CA LEU A 747 -9.81 -17.98 0.22
C LEU A 747 -10.93 -17.07 0.72
N PHE A 748 -11.95 -17.64 1.37
CA PHE A 748 -13.13 -16.90 1.78
C PHE A 748 -12.82 -15.81 2.82
N PRO A 749 -12.06 -16.08 3.90
CA PRO A 749 -11.60 -15.04 4.83
C PRO A 749 -10.81 -13.91 4.15
N ALA A 750 -9.94 -14.23 3.20
CA ALA A 750 -9.16 -13.24 2.47
C ALA A 750 -10.04 -12.31 1.61
N ILE A 751 -11.00 -12.87 0.86
CA ILE A 751 -11.96 -12.08 0.06
C ILE A 751 -12.83 -11.22 0.97
N LEU A 752 -13.35 -11.78 2.07
CA LEU A 752 -14.16 -11.04 3.03
C LEU A 752 -13.39 -9.86 3.61
N ALA A 753 -12.14 -10.07 4.05
CA ALA A 753 -11.32 -9.02 4.62
C ALA A 753 -10.97 -7.93 3.60
N LEU A 754 -10.66 -8.30 2.35
CA LEU A 754 -10.41 -7.39 1.24
C LEU A 754 -11.62 -6.49 0.97
N MET A 755 -12.81 -7.10 0.83
CA MET A 755 -14.06 -6.40 0.52
C MET A 755 -14.53 -5.52 1.68
N SER A 756 -14.48 -6.01 2.92
CA SER A 756 -14.87 -5.25 4.11
C SER A 756 -13.96 -4.06 4.35
N THR A 757 -12.65 -4.22 4.24
CA THR A 757 -11.69 -3.11 4.43
C THR A 757 -11.85 -2.08 3.32
N GLY A 758 -11.94 -2.53 2.06
CA GLY A 758 -12.20 -1.65 0.93
C GLY A 758 -13.53 -0.88 1.07
N GLY A 759 -14.59 -1.55 1.52
CA GLY A 759 -15.89 -0.95 1.80
C GLY A 759 -15.79 0.15 2.87
N ILE A 760 -15.21 -0.15 4.04
CA ILE A 760 -15.05 0.82 5.13
C ILE A 760 -14.27 2.05 4.66
N ILE A 761 -13.13 1.83 3.98
CA ILE A 761 -12.31 2.92 3.43
C ILE A 761 -13.04 3.70 2.34
N ALA A 762 -14.02 3.11 1.64
CA ALA A 762 -14.88 3.79 0.67
C ALA A 762 -15.99 4.63 1.31
N TYR A 763 -16.32 4.43 2.60
CA TYR A 763 -17.36 5.19 3.31
C TYR A 763 -16.81 6.20 4.31
N ILE A 764 -15.62 5.99 4.88
CA ILE A 764 -15.01 6.97 5.79
C ILE A 764 -14.94 8.33 5.07
N PRO A 765 -15.57 9.39 5.62
CA PRO A 765 -15.44 10.73 5.09
C PRO A 765 -14.00 11.16 5.37
N PHE A 766 -13.19 11.17 4.31
CA PHE A 766 -11.95 11.94 4.38
C PHE A 766 -12.40 13.38 4.56
N GLN A 767 -12.19 13.97 5.75
CA GLN A 767 -12.38 15.40 5.97
C GLN A 767 -11.59 16.13 4.87
N SER A 768 -12.29 16.54 3.82
CA SER A 768 -11.96 17.78 3.16
C SER A 768 -12.23 18.81 4.23
N SER A 769 -11.18 19.48 4.71
CA SER A 769 -11.37 20.76 5.36
C SER A 769 -12.04 21.68 4.35
N SER A 770 -13.36 21.64 4.30
CA SER A 770 -14.18 22.77 3.87
C SER A 770 -13.83 23.89 4.85
N LEU A 771 -13.04 24.84 4.36
CA LEU A 771 -12.92 26.16 4.95
C LEU A 771 -14.31 26.79 4.88
N GLU A 772 -15.04 26.74 6.00
CA GLU A 772 -16.03 27.78 6.34
C GLU A 772 -15.32 28.92 7.06
#